data_AF-A0AAE3AV67-F1
#
_entry.id   AF-A0AAE3AV67-F1
#
_cell.length_a   1.000
_cell.length_b   1.000
_cell.length_c   1.000
_cell.angle_alpha   90.00
_cell.angle_beta   90.00
_cell.angle_gamma   90.00
#
_symmetry.space_group_name_H-M   'P 1'
#
loop_
_entity.id
_entity.type
_entity.pdbx_description
1 polymer ?
#
loop_
_entity_poly.entity_id
_entity_poly.type
_entity_poly.pdbx_seq_one_letter_code
_entity_poly.pdbx_strand_id
1 'polypeptide(L)'
;MKCIVLAGGRGDRLWPLSRKNYPKQFISLDGSHSIFQDTIARNMAYCDEFVVVTNREYQFIVENQLKAFQGLTWRLVLEEEARKTTAAILLACLEFPLSELIFIVPSDHLIQGEAYKDAINEAGVLAREGNLVTFGMPVRTADTRYGYICCDGNQVEKFVEKPDRQQAQKYLQDSRYLINSGLFLFRNGDFLQEVRLHSPEIIGACERAFEDKLIEKGKHIFYRREVLEQIPAQAIEETVFEETARCMVVKAGFAWQDVGSLEDLGEEGLISEKDSRQAQYNCDNTLIINRGSRSIVVANQLEDITIVNTDDAVYVGKKGASESLKDLRRENPALQSYFDMGQVIYKPWGTYEILSAARQYVVRKVMLTQGRTIYAHKHARRTEHWIIVSGRARIMLAGVEKEYGSNDSMEIPENTVHQISNIGDVPLVFMEISTGEEVMERDLISVESRDLNEAELGYRTEPFVKMQPAFKDYLWGGTKLKEHYGKHCDYDSIAESWELSAHEAGQSIVASGRYKGRLFADYLSKIGRENCGWKCQSIERFPILVKLIDAKENLSVQVHPDDDYALSRENEYGKNEMWYVLEHEEGAGIYCGFKQDMTREQVQEALTDGSILSLLNWIPVEDGKAYYIPAGTVHAIGKGVVVCEIQQSSNCTYRLYDYDRTDRYGNRRQLHVEKALEVMDYHRYELPQFQDETVVKDTYTCRILSRCKYFECASYQIHGTAELPAYSDSFSSLVCVKGSGTLYKQDEKMQFSVGDSFFVPCSGEKIRAEGDCELILTHI
;
A
#
# COMPACT_ATOMS: atom_id res chain seq x y z
N MET A 1 7.45 -8.46 -8.02
CA MET A 1 6.13 -8.23 -8.64
C MET A 1 5.15 -7.81 -7.56
N LYS A 2 4.08 -7.10 -7.94
CA LYS A 2 3.04 -6.61 -7.03
C LYS A 2 1.83 -7.52 -7.05
N CYS A 3 1.18 -7.70 -5.91
CA CYS A 3 -0.04 -8.50 -5.79
C CYS A 3 -1.25 -7.57 -5.64
N ILE A 4 -2.24 -7.67 -6.51
CA ILE A 4 -3.55 -7.03 -6.31
C ILE A 4 -4.51 -8.12 -5.83
N VAL A 5 -4.97 -7.97 -4.59
CA VAL A 5 -5.90 -8.89 -3.94
C VAL A 5 -7.31 -8.34 -4.04
N LEU A 6 -8.19 -9.05 -4.74
CA LEU A 6 -9.59 -8.68 -4.87
C LEU A 6 -10.38 -9.25 -3.68
N ALA A 7 -10.75 -8.35 -2.77
CA ALA A 7 -11.52 -8.66 -1.56
C ALA A 7 -12.96 -8.14 -1.65
N GLY A 8 -13.58 -8.37 -2.81
CA GLY A 8 -14.99 -8.10 -3.07
C GLY A 8 -15.87 -9.33 -2.80
N GLY A 9 -17.03 -9.12 -2.17
CA GLY A 9 -18.06 -10.16 -2.08
C GLY A 9 -18.56 -10.42 -0.67
N ARG A 10 -19.85 -10.18 -0.44
CA ARG A 10 -20.49 -10.35 0.87
C ARG A 10 -20.61 -11.83 1.30
N GLY A 11 -20.80 -12.73 0.32
CA GLY A 11 -20.87 -14.17 0.56
C GLY A 11 -22.19 -14.67 1.14
N ASP A 12 -23.34 -14.09 0.78
CA ASP A 12 -24.65 -14.41 1.39
C ASP A 12 -25.03 -15.92 1.36
N ARG A 13 -24.49 -16.69 0.41
CA ARG A 13 -24.71 -18.15 0.28
C ARG A 13 -23.94 -18.99 1.31
N LEU A 14 -23.07 -18.36 2.10
CA LEU A 14 -22.26 -19.00 3.15
C LEU A 14 -22.81 -18.71 4.55
N TRP A 15 -23.97 -18.08 4.68
CA TRP A 15 -24.60 -17.89 5.99
C TRP A 15 -24.86 -19.26 6.65
N PRO A 16 -24.56 -19.46 7.95
CA PRO A 16 -24.19 -18.48 8.95
C PRO A 16 -22.68 -18.28 9.16
N LEU A 17 -21.80 -18.72 8.27
CA LEU A 17 -20.37 -18.43 8.38
C LEU A 17 -20.03 -17.00 7.93
N SER A 18 -20.73 -16.49 6.91
CA SER A 18 -20.61 -15.11 6.43
C SER A 18 -21.72 -14.19 6.95
N ARG A 19 -21.42 -12.89 7.02
CA ARG A 19 -22.36 -11.80 7.34
C ARG A 19 -22.02 -10.56 6.51
N LYS A 20 -22.90 -9.55 6.51
CA LYS A 20 -22.59 -8.26 5.86
C LYS A 20 -21.28 -7.67 6.39
N ASN A 21 -21.12 -7.68 7.71
CA ASN A 21 -19.96 -7.14 8.42
C ASN A 21 -18.79 -8.14 8.56
N TYR A 22 -18.97 -9.39 8.11
CA TYR A 22 -17.94 -10.42 8.09
C TYR A 22 -18.02 -11.25 6.80
N PRO A 23 -17.52 -10.68 5.67
CA PRO A 23 -17.55 -11.31 4.35
C PRO A 23 -16.84 -12.65 4.23
N LYS A 24 -17.12 -13.37 3.14
CA LYS A 24 -16.67 -14.76 2.94
C LYS A 24 -15.15 -14.97 2.97
N GLN A 25 -14.39 -14.05 2.40
CA GLN A 25 -12.93 -14.11 2.33
C GLN A 25 -12.28 -14.10 3.72
N PHE A 26 -12.98 -13.57 4.73
CA PHE A 26 -12.45 -13.47 6.07
C PHE A 26 -12.80 -14.67 6.96
N ILE A 27 -13.60 -15.63 6.47
CA ILE A 27 -13.96 -16.84 7.19
C ILE A 27 -12.71 -17.70 7.40
N SER A 28 -12.58 -18.28 8.60
CA SER A 28 -11.60 -19.33 8.89
C SER A 28 -12.24 -20.71 8.80
N LEU A 29 -11.62 -21.61 8.03
CA LEU A 29 -12.11 -22.99 7.80
C LEU A 29 -11.52 -24.02 8.78
N ASP A 30 -10.48 -23.69 9.51
CA ASP A 30 -9.85 -24.56 10.50
C ASP A 30 -9.78 -23.91 11.89
N GLY A 31 -10.24 -22.65 12.00
CA GLY A 31 -10.18 -21.84 13.22
C GLY A 31 -8.83 -21.16 13.44
N SER A 32 -7.86 -21.31 12.54
CA SER A 32 -6.52 -20.73 12.68
C SER A 32 -6.38 -19.41 11.90
N HIS A 33 -6.58 -19.46 10.59
CA HIS A 33 -6.43 -18.33 9.66
C HIS A 33 -7.62 -18.26 8.68
N SER A 34 -7.84 -17.09 8.09
CA SER A 34 -8.87 -16.88 7.07
C SER A 34 -8.39 -17.26 5.66
N ILE A 35 -9.34 -17.47 4.73
CA ILE A 35 -9.03 -17.69 3.30
C ILE A 35 -8.23 -16.51 2.72
N PHE A 36 -8.54 -15.29 3.16
CA PHE A 36 -7.78 -14.08 2.84
C PHE A 36 -6.34 -14.17 3.34
N GLN A 37 -6.11 -14.55 4.60
CA GLN A 37 -4.76 -14.71 5.15
C GLN A 37 -3.97 -15.80 4.44
N ASP A 38 -4.61 -16.91 4.06
CA ASP A 38 -3.99 -17.97 3.26
C ASP A 38 -3.56 -17.45 1.89
N THR A 39 -4.39 -16.60 1.28
CA THR A 39 -4.08 -15.95 0.01
C THR A 39 -2.87 -15.03 0.13
N ILE A 40 -2.76 -14.26 1.22
CA ILE A 40 -1.57 -13.43 1.49
C ILE A 40 -0.34 -14.33 1.69
N ALA A 41 -0.39 -15.28 2.62
CA ALA A 41 0.72 -16.15 2.99
C ALA A 41 1.29 -16.92 1.77
N ARG A 42 0.40 -17.47 0.93
CA ARG A 42 0.77 -18.22 -0.27
C ARG A 42 1.54 -17.38 -1.30
N ASN A 43 1.36 -16.06 -1.29
CA ASN A 43 1.91 -15.15 -2.29
C ASN A 43 3.09 -14.31 -1.80
N MET A 44 3.40 -14.32 -0.50
CA MET A 44 4.50 -13.54 0.09
C MET A 44 5.88 -13.88 -0.49
N ALA A 45 6.08 -15.11 -0.98
CA ALA A 45 7.34 -15.52 -1.58
C ALA A 45 7.58 -14.94 -2.99
N TYR A 46 6.53 -14.41 -3.63
CA TYR A 46 6.58 -13.95 -5.01
C TYR A 46 6.32 -12.45 -5.16
N CYS A 47 5.61 -11.87 -4.19
CA CYS A 47 5.18 -10.48 -4.22
C CYS A 47 5.81 -9.67 -3.08
N ASP A 48 6.40 -8.52 -3.40
CA ASP A 48 7.06 -7.64 -2.45
C ASP A 48 6.09 -6.62 -1.81
N GLU A 49 4.92 -6.42 -2.41
CA GLU A 49 3.86 -5.54 -1.93
C GLU A 49 2.47 -6.06 -2.33
N PHE A 50 1.50 -5.87 -1.44
CA PHE A 50 0.09 -6.24 -1.62
C PHE A 50 -0.83 -5.02 -1.66
N VAL A 51 -1.63 -4.88 -2.71
CA VAL A 51 -2.71 -3.91 -2.83
C VAL A 51 -4.03 -4.63 -2.67
N VAL A 52 -4.72 -4.41 -1.56
CA VAL A 52 -6.02 -5.04 -1.32
C VAL A 52 -7.12 -4.10 -1.75
N VAL A 53 -7.88 -4.49 -2.77
CA VAL A 53 -9.05 -3.75 -3.25
C VAL A 53 -10.29 -4.28 -2.53
N THR A 54 -10.94 -3.43 -1.76
CA THR A 54 -12.06 -3.84 -0.90
C THR A 54 -13.06 -2.71 -0.68
N ASN A 55 -14.27 -3.07 -0.25
CA ASN A 55 -15.23 -2.07 0.21
C ASN A 55 -14.73 -1.36 1.47
N ARG A 56 -15.03 -0.06 1.58
CA ARG A 56 -14.73 0.78 2.76
C ARG A 56 -15.20 0.16 4.08
N GLU A 57 -16.36 -0.50 4.10
CA GLU A 57 -16.90 -1.18 5.28
C GLU A 57 -15.95 -2.27 5.82
N TYR A 58 -15.04 -2.80 5.00
CA TYR A 58 -14.14 -3.90 5.34
C TYR A 58 -12.70 -3.47 5.63
N GLN A 59 -12.40 -2.17 5.64
CA GLN A 59 -11.05 -1.67 5.91
C GLN A 59 -10.45 -2.29 7.17
N PHE A 60 -11.14 -2.17 8.32
CA PHE A 60 -10.55 -2.59 9.59
C PHE A 60 -10.40 -4.10 9.73
N ILE A 61 -11.24 -4.90 9.07
CA ILE A 61 -11.06 -6.36 9.08
C ILE A 61 -9.82 -6.75 8.27
N VAL A 62 -9.62 -6.14 7.09
CA VAL A 62 -8.42 -6.34 6.27
C VAL A 62 -7.16 -5.92 7.03
N GLU A 63 -7.12 -4.70 7.55
CA GLU A 63 -5.95 -4.19 8.29
C GLU A 63 -5.60 -5.10 9.48
N ASN A 64 -6.59 -5.53 10.27
CA ASN A 64 -6.34 -6.37 11.43
C ASN A 64 -5.84 -7.77 11.05
N GLN A 65 -6.32 -8.36 9.94
CA GLN A 65 -5.82 -9.64 9.46
C GLN A 65 -4.41 -9.52 8.85
N LEU A 66 -4.09 -8.41 8.17
CA LEU A 66 -2.76 -8.15 7.62
C LEU A 66 -1.70 -7.88 8.70
N LYS A 67 -2.10 -7.34 9.86
CA LYS A 67 -1.18 -7.13 11.01
C LYS A 67 -0.58 -8.43 11.56
N ALA A 68 -1.16 -9.58 11.26
CA ALA A 68 -0.59 -10.88 11.63
C ALA A 68 0.76 -11.16 10.93
N PHE A 69 1.03 -10.48 9.81
CA PHE A 69 2.27 -10.65 9.05
C PHE A 69 3.28 -9.56 9.40
N GLN A 70 4.43 -9.96 9.94
CA GLN A 70 5.54 -9.05 10.23
C GLN A 70 6.29 -8.68 8.94
N GLY A 71 6.61 -7.39 8.77
CA GLY A 71 7.39 -6.89 7.63
C GLY A 71 6.64 -6.85 6.28
N LEU A 72 5.36 -7.23 6.25
CA LEU A 72 4.53 -7.18 5.04
C LEU A 72 4.29 -5.73 4.61
N THR A 73 4.62 -5.41 3.35
CA THR A 73 4.24 -4.13 2.73
C THR A 73 2.89 -4.27 2.05
N TRP A 74 1.94 -3.42 2.44
CA TRP A 74 0.61 -3.43 1.87
C TRP A 74 -0.05 -2.05 1.90
N ARG A 75 -1.04 -1.87 1.03
CA ARG A 75 -1.92 -0.71 1.00
C ARG A 75 -3.33 -1.12 0.56
N LEU A 76 -4.30 -0.26 0.81
CA LEU A 76 -5.70 -0.52 0.51
C LEU A 76 -6.17 0.41 -0.61
N VAL A 77 -6.97 -0.15 -1.51
CA VAL A 77 -7.84 0.62 -2.39
C VAL A 77 -9.27 0.39 -1.91
N LEU A 78 -9.86 1.45 -1.37
CA LEU A 78 -11.15 1.43 -0.69
C LEU A 78 -12.22 2.02 -1.59
N GLU A 79 -13.26 1.22 -1.83
CA GLU A 79 -14.39 1.59 -2.67
C GLU A 79 -15.66 1.73 -1.81
N GLU A 80 -16.44 2.79 -1.98
CA GLU A 80 -17.79 2.84 -1.37
C GLU A 80 -18.81 2.02 -2.15
N GLU A 81 -18.58 1.84 -3.44
CA GLU A 81 -19.51 1.23 -4.37
C GLU A 81 -18.78 0.27 -5.30
N ALA A 82 -19.24 -0.98 -5.37
CA ALA A 82 -18.55 -1.99 -6.18
C ALA A 82 -18.84 -1.81 -7.68
N ARG A 83 -17.80 -1.92 -8.51
CA ARG A 83 -17.88 -1.82 -9.98
C ARG A 83 -17.33 -3.05 -10.71
N LYS A 84 -17.53 -4.23 -10.11
CA LYS A 84 -16.96 -5.51 -10.56
C LYS A 84 -15.41 -5.43 -10.64
N THR A 85 -14.78 -6.38 -11.32
CA THR A 85 -13.32 -6.59 -11.25
C THR A 85 -12.51 -5.64 -12.12
N THR A 86 -13.02 -5.19 -13.27
CA THR A 86 -12.26 -4.32 -14.18
C THR A 86 -11.85 -3.01 -13.52
N ALA A 87 -12.80 -2.28 -12.92
CA ALA A 87 -12.53 -1.00 -12.27
C ALA A 87 -11.58 -1.16 -11.07
N ALA A 88 -11.82 -2.17 -10.23
CA ALA A 88 -10.99 -2.50 -9.08
C ALA A 88 -9.52 -2.74 -9.47
N ILE A 89 -9.29 -3.51 -10.55
CA ILE A 89 -7.95 -3.81 -11.05
C ILE A 89 -7.32 -2.55 -11.68
N LEU A 90 -8.04 -1.83 -12.54
CA LEU A 90 -7.52 -0.65 -13.22
C LEU A 90 -7.10 0.46 -12.24
N LEU A 91 -7.95 0.80 -11.28
CA LEU A 91 -7.65 1.83 -10.30
C LEU A 91 -6.41 1.50 -9.47
N ALA A 92 -6.22 0.22 -9.13
CA ALA A 92 -5.01 -0.24 -8.45
C ALA A 92 -3.77 -0.26 -9.39
N CYS A 93 -3.93 -0.65 -10.66
CA CYS A 93 -2.86 -0.70 -11.67
C CYS A 93 -2.30 0.69 -12.01
N LEU A 94 -3.14 1.73 -12.00
CA LEU A 94 -2.72 3.12 -12.29
C LEU A 94 -1.71 3.67 -11.28
N GLU A 95 -1.56 3.04 -10.11
CA GLU A 95 -0.55 3.40 -9.11
C GLU A 95 0.86 2.88 -9.42
N PHE A 96 1.01 1.98 -10.38
CA PHE A 96 2.26 1.27 -10.62
C PHE A 96 2.94 1.69 -11.93
N PRO A 97 4.28 1.56 -12.02
CA PRO A 97 4.99 1.76 -13.28
C PRO A 97 4.53 0.80 -14.38
N LEU A 98 4.72 1.19 -15.64
CA LEU A 98 4.29 0.40 -16.79
C LEU A 98 5.05 -0.92 -16.95
N SER A 99 6.26 -1.03 -16.40
CA SER A 99 7.09 -2.24 -16.44
C SER A 99 6.78 -3.25 -15.34
N GLU A 100 6.04 -2.83 -14.31
CA GLU A 100 5.76 -3.64 -13.13
C GLU A 100 4.97 -4.89 -13.51
N LEU A 101 5.31 -6.02 -12.88
CA LEU A 101 4.51 -7.23 -13.02
C LEU A 101 3.41 -7.21 -11.96
N ILE A 102 2.17 -7.38 -12.40
CA ILE A 102 0.98 -7.32 -11.56
C ILE A 102 0.34 -8.70 -11.55
N PHE A 103 0.26 -9.27 -10.34
CA PHE A 103 -0.42 -10.53 -10.08
C PHE A 103 -1.77 -10.29 -9.42
N ILE A 104 -2.86 -10.63 -10.11
CA ILE A 104 -4.23 -10.49 -9.63
C ILE A 104 -4.67 -11.80 -8.97
N VAL A 105 -5.10 -11.71 -7.72
CA VAL A 105 -5.60 -12.86 -6.96
C VAL A 105 -6.94 -12.56 -6.29
N PRO A 106 -7.96 -13.42 -6.47
CA PRO A 106 -9.14 -13.41 -5.63
C PRO A 106 -8.82 -13.90 -4.21
N SER A 107 -9.49 -13.33 -3.21
CA SER A 107 -9.23 -13.60 -1.79
C SER A 107 -10.05 -14.75 -1.19
N ASP A 108 -10.86 -15.39 -2.01
CA ASP A 108 -11.89 -16.37 -1.68
C ASP A 108 -11.62 -17.74 -2.33
N HIS A 109 -10.40 -17.98 -2.80
CA HIS A 109 -9.96 -19.23 -3.39
C HIS A 109 -9.16 -20.09 -2.40
N LEU A 110 -9.54 -21.36 -2.28
CA LEU A 110 -8.75 -22.38 -1.63
C LEU A 110 -7.78 -22.99 -2.64
N ILE A 111 -6.48 -22.89 -2.37
CA ILE A 111 -5.44 -23.40 -3.25
C ILE A 111 -4.43 -24.20 -2.44
N GLN A 112 -4.15 -25.43 -2.89
CA GLN A 112 -3.20 -26.34 -2.26
C GLN A 112 -2.34 -27.07 -3.31
N GLY A 113 -1.11 -27.43 -2.94
CA GLY A 113 -0.20 -28.23 -3.76
C GLY A 113 1.05 -27.48 -4.22
N GLU A 114 2.15 -28.21 -4.36
CA GLU A 114 3.48 -27.65 -4.67
C GLU A 114 3.57 -27.06 -6.09
N ALA A 115 2.72 -27.52 -7.00
CA ALA A 115 2.66 -27.05 -8.39
C ALA A 115 2.24 -25.58 -8.55
N TYR A 116 1.73 -24.94 -7.49
CA TYR A 116 1.43 -23.50 -7.51
C TYR A 116 2.66 -22.67 -7.85
N LYS A 117 3.81 -23.00 -7.24
CA LYS A 117 5.08 -22.30 -7.50
C LYS A 117 5.46 -22.34 -8.98
N ASP A 118 5.38 -23.52 -9.59
CA ASP A 118 5.79 -23.72 -10.98
C ASP A 118 4.86 -22.94 -11.93
N ALA A 119 3.56 -22.94 -11.65
CA ALA A 119 2.58 -22.17 -12.42
C ALA A 119 2.86 -20.65 -12.36
N ILE A 120 3.17 -20.09 -11.17
CA ILE A 120 3.51 -18.67 -11.03
C ILE A 120 4.79 -18.32 -11.80
N ASN A 121 5.81 -19.18 -11.74
CA ASN A 121 7.06 -18.96 -12.45
C ASN A 121 6.88 -18.97 -13.97
N GLU A 122 6.14 -19.95 -14.51
CA GLU A 122 5.82 -20.03 -15.93
C GLU A 122 5.03 -18.80 -16.39
N ALA A 123 3.99 -18.42 -15.64
CA ALA A 123 3.20 -17.24 -15.94
C ALA A 123 4.05 -15.97 -15.93
N GLY A 124 5.01 -15.86 -15.00
CA GLY A 124 5.93 -14.73 -14.94
C GLY A 124 6.87 -14.64 -16.14
N VAL A 125 7.25 -15.75 -16.77
CA VAL A 125 8.03 -15.74 -18.01
C VAL A 125 7.15 -15.20 -19.15
N LEU A 126 5.97 -15.79 -19.35
CA LEU A 126 5.03 -15.41 -20.41
C LEU A 126 4.59 -13.93 -20.30
N ALA A 127 4.37 -13.44 -19.07
CA ALA A 127 4.00 -12.04 -18.84
C ALA A 127 5.13 -11.06 -19.21
N ARG A 128 6.41 -11.42 -18.99
CA ARG A 128 7.56 -10.57 -19.38
C ARG A 128 7.72 -10.46 -20.89
N GLU A 129 7.30 -11.47 -21.63
CA GLU A 129 7.20 -11.47 -23.10
C GLU A 129 6.05 -10.60 -23.62
N GLY A 130 5.24 -10.04 -22.72
CA GLY A 130 4.14 -9.14 -23.04
C GLY A 130 2.80 -9.83 -23.23
N ASN A 131 2.60 -11.03 -22.68
CA ASN A 131 1.30 -11.69 -22.72
C ASN A 131 0.45 -11.34 -21.48
N LEU A 132 -0.87 -11.44 -21.63
CA LEU A 132 -1.82 -11.39 -20.51
C LEU A 132 -2.11 -12.83 -20.10
N VAL A 133 -1.59 -13.24 -18.95
CA VAL A 133 -1.59 -14.66 -18.57
C VAL A 133 -2.73 -14.95 -17.61
N THR A 134 -3.50 -16.00 -17.88
CA THR A 134 -4.50 -16.58 -16.97
C THR A 134 -4.09 -18.01 -16.55
N PHE A 135 -4.78 -18.57 -15.56
CA PHE A 135 -4.50 -19.91 -15.03
C PHE A 135 -5.72 -20.81 -15.26
N GLY A 136 -5.49 -21.91 -15.97
CA GLY A 136 -6.54 -22.85 -16.36
C GLY A 136 -6.52 -24.11 -15.49
N MET A 137 -7.65 -24.41 -14.86
CA MET A 137 -7.85 -25.64 -14.08
C MET A 137 -8.47 -26.74 -14.96
N PRO A 138 -8.18 -28.03 -14.71
CA PRO A 138 -8.80 -29.12 -15.46
C PRO A 138 -10.32 -29.17 -15.23
N VAL A 139 -11.10 -29.36 -16.29
CA VAL A 139 -12.55 -29.53 -16.21
C VAL A 139 -12.86 -30.91 -15.63
N ARG A 140 -13.37 -30.96 -14.39
CA ARG A 140 -13.74 -32.22 -13.71
C ARG A 140 -15.25 -32.49 -13.73
N THR A 141 -16.04 -31.42 -13.76
CA THR A 141 -17.50 -31.45 -13.78
C THR A 141 -18.02 -30.41 -14.77
N ALA A 142 -19.22 -30.64 -15.30
CA ALA A 142 -19.90 -29.69 -16.17
C ALA A 142 -20.53 -28.55 -15.34
N ASP A 143 -19.70 -27.70 -14.76
CA ASP A 143 -20.11 -26.59 -13.90
C ASP A 143 -20.44 -25.34 -14.73
N THR A 144 -21.60 -24.75 -14.53
CA THR A 144 -22.07 -23.55 -15.24
C THR A 144 -21.73 -22.25 -14.51
N ARG A 145 -21.10 -22.33 -13.33
CA ARG A 145 -20.75 -21.17 -12.50
C ARG A 145 -19.45 -20.49 -12.95
N TYR A 146 -18.58 -21.22 -13.64
CA TYR A 146 -17.25 -20.76 -14.05
C TYR A 146 -17.17 -20.30 -15.50
N GLY A 147 -16.15 -19.49 -15.81
CA GLY A 147 -15.67 -19.26 -17.17
C GLY A 147 -14.80 -20.41 -17.66
N TYR A 148 -14.77 -20.62 -18.98
CA TYR A 148 -14.02 -21.68 -19.65
C TYR A 148 -13.06 -21.10 -20.69
N ILE A 149 -11.90 -21.73 -20.83
CA ILE A 149 -10.81 -21.32 -21.72
C ILE A 149 -10.53 -22.47 -22.68
N CYS A 150 -10.68 -22.25 -23.99
CA CYS A 150 -10.20 -23.16 -25.03
C CYS A 150 -8.78 -22.75 -25.43
N CYS A 151 -7.85 -23.70 -25.45
CA CYS A 151 -6.45 -23.42 -25.71
C CYS A 151 -5.78 -24.43 -26.64
N ASP A 152 -4.76 -23.94 -27.37
CA ASP A 152 -3.76 -24.76 -28.06
C ASP A 152 -2.39 -24.48 -27.45
N GLY A 153 -1.79 -25.48 -26.81
CA GLY A 153 -0.65 -25.26 -25.92
C GLY A 153 -1.00 -24.25 -24.81
N ASN A 154 -0.27 -23.13 -24.79
CA ASN A 154 -0.52 -22.00 -23.88
C ASN A 154 -1.35 -20.89 -24.54
N GLN A 155 -1.57 -20.91 -25.86
CA GLN A 155 -2.34 -19.87 -26.54
C GLN A 155 -3.83 -20.05 -26.27
N VAL A 156 -4.50 -18.99 -25.82
CA VAL A 156 -5.96 -19.00 -25.70
C VAL A 156 -6.58 -18.72 -27.06
N GLU A 157 -7.42 -19.65 -27.52
CA GLU A 157 -8.20 -19.51 -28.76
C GLU A 157 -9.54 -18.83 -28.49
N LYS A 158 -10.13 -19.13 -27.33
CA LYS A 158 -11.46 -18.66 -26.98
C LYS A 158 -11.67 -18.65 -25.47
N PHE A 159 -12.23 -17.55 -24.98
CA PHE A 159 -12.77 -17.45 -23.63
C PHE A 159 -14.31 -17.52 -23.69
N VAL A 160 -14.93 -18.18 -22.72
CA VAL A 160 -16.40 -18.31 -22.62
C VAL A 160 -16.82 -18.15 -21.17
N GLU A 161 -17.45 -17.02 -20.84
CA GLU A 161 -17.96 -16.79 -19.49
C GLU A 161 -19.31 -17.51 -19.25
N LYS A 162 -19.38 -18.32 -18.18
CA LYS A 162 -20.61 -18.95 -17.64
C LYS A 162 -21.52 -19.60 -18.71
N PRO A 163 -21.06 -20.70 -19.33
CA PRO A 163 -21.82 -21.38 -20.38
C PRO A 163 -23.10 -22.05 -19.85
N ASP A 164 -24.01 -22.38 -20.75
CA ASP A 164 -25.15 -23.23 -20.40
C ASP A 164 -24.71 -24.67 -20.09
N ARG A 165 -25.61 -25.46 -19.48
CA ARG A 165 -25.32 -26.84 -19.08
C ARG A 165 -24.94 -27.75 -20.25
N GLN A 166 -25.50 -27.53 -21.44
CA GLN A 166 -25.19 -28.34 -22.62
C GLN A 166 -23.77 -28.05 -23.12
N GLN A 167 -23.38 -26.78 -23.12
CA GLN A 167 -22.02 -26.33 -23.45
C GLN A 167 -21.00 -26.84 -22.44
N ALA A 168 -21.26 -26.68 -21.13
CA ALA A 168 -20.37 -27.19 -20.08
C ALA A 168 -20.12 -28.71 -20.21
N GLN A 169 -21.17 -29.47 -20.57
CA GLN A 169 -21.05 -30.91 -20.82
C GLN A 169 -20.16 -31.25 -22.04
N LYS A 170 -20.18 -30.41 -23.08
CA LYS A 170 -19.28 -30.55 -24.23
C LYS A 170 -17.84 -30.23 -23.84
N TYR A 171 -17.62 -29.18 -23.05
CA TYR A 171 -16.29 -28.76 -22.62
C TYR A 171 -15.63 -29.80 -21.72
N LEU A 172 -16.39 -30.49 -20.87
CA LEU A 172 -15.90 -31.63 -20.09
C LEU A 172 -15.33 -32.76 -20.96
N GLN A 173 -15.80 -32.92 -22.20
CA GLN A 173 -15.36 -33.98 -23.11
C GLN A 173 -14.19 -33.56 -24.02
N ASP A 174 -13.84 -32.27 -24.08
CA ASP A 174 -12.76 -31.75 -24.91
C ASP A 174 -11.59 -31.28 -24.03
N SER A 175 -10.46 -32.00 -24.09
CA SER A 175 -9.27 -31.75 -23.27
C SER A 175 -8.58 -30.42 -23.56
N ARG A 176 -9.01 -29.68 -24.59
CA ARG A 176 -8.54 -28.31 -24.86
C ARG A 176 -9.20 -27.27 -23.97
N TYR A 177 -10.30 -27.62 -23.31
CA TYR A 177 -11.00 -26.73 -22.39
C TYR A 177 -10.44 -26.83 -20.97
N LEU A 178 -10.32 -25.68 -20.33
CA LEU A 178 -9.94 -25.48 -18.94
C LEU A 178 -10.95 -24.55 -18.27
N ILE A 179 -11.04 -24.61 -16.95
CA ILE A 179 -11.80 -23.65 -16.13
C ILE A 179 -10.90 -22.44 -15.86
N ASN A 180 -11.41 -21.22 -16.09
CA ASN A 180 -10.74 -20.00 -15.67
C ASN A 180 -10.71 -19.93 -14.13
N SER A 181 -9.52 -19.84 -13.56
CA SER A 181 -9.37 -19.76 -12.10
C SER A 181 -9.49 -18.33 -11.55
N GLY A 182 -9.70 -17.32 -12.39
CA GLY A 182 -9.75 -15.90 -11.97
C GLY A 182 -8.41 -15.33 -11.49
N LEU A 183 -7.31 -16.05 -11.68
CA LEU A 183 -5.95 -15.56 -11.44
C LEU A 183 -5.41 -14.95 -12.74
N PHE A 184 -4.72 -13.82 -12.65
CA PHE A 184 -4.14 -13.17 -13.82
C PHE A 184 -2.75 -12.63 -13.51
N LEU A 185 -1.82 -12.75 -14.44
CA LEU A 185 -0.47 -12.18 -14.33
C LEU A 185 -0.10 -11.48 -15.65
N PHE A 186 0.28 -10.21 -15.54
CA PHE A 186 0.67 -9.42 -16.70
C PHE A 186 1.64 -8.32 -16.30
N ARG A 187 2.33 -7.76 -17.28
CA ARG A 187 3.01 -6.48 -17.10
C ARG A 187 1.98 -5.35 -17.16
N ASN A 188 2.07 -4.41 -16.23
CA ASN A 188 1.06 -3.37 -16.00
C ASN A 188 0.70 -2.61 -17.28
N GLY A 189 1.70 -2.10 -18.01
CA GLY A 189 1.43 -1.33 -19.22
C GLY A 189 0.89 -2.18 -20.39
N ASP A 190 1.19 -3.48 -20.44
CA ASP A 190 0.62 -4.37 -21.47
C ASP A 190 -0.88 -4.52 -21.24
N PHE A 191 -1.30 -4.67 -19.98
CA PHE A 191 -2.72 -4.69 -19.59
C PHE A 191 -3.42 -3.35 -19.84
N LEU A 192 -2.84 -2.22 -19.40
CA LEU A 192 -3.43 -0.90 -19.62
C LEU A 192 -3.63 -0.60 -21.12
N GLN A 193 -2.69 -1.04 -21.97
CA GLN A 193 -2.81 -0.88 -23.41
C GLN A 193 -3.94 -1.74 -23.99
N GLU A 194 -4.07 -3.00 -23.59
CA GLU A 194 -5.18 -3.85 -24.04
C GLU A 194 -6.54 -3.28 -23.62
N VAL A 195 -6.67 -2.78 -22.38
CA VAL A 195 -7.91 -2.12 -21.94
C VAL A 195 -8.18 -0.86 -22.78
N ARG A 196 -7.16 -0.07 -23.10
CA ARG A 196 -7.34 1.12 -23.95
C ARG A 196 -7.84 0.77 -25.35
N LEU A 197 -7.41 -0.36 -25.90
CA LEU A 197 -7.84 -0.84 -27.21
C LEU A 197 -9.28 -1.36 -27.18
N HIS A 198 -9.62 -2.20 -26.20
CA HIS A 198 -10.93 -2.89 -26.17
C HIS A 198 -12.02 -2.12 -25.42
N SER A 199 -11.66 -1.22 -24.51
CA SER A 199 -12.58 -0.48 -23.63
C SER A 199 -12.07 0.93 -23.29
N PRO A 200 -11.90 1.83 -24.30
CA PRO A 200 -11.39 3.19 -24.09
C PRO A 200 -12.25 4.04 -23.14
N GLU A 201 -13.56 3.77 -23.07
CA GLU A 201 -14.48 4.45 -22.15
C GLU A 201 -14.11 4.16 -20.68
N ILE A 202 -13.88 2.89 -20.34
CA ILE A 202 -13.62 2.45 -18.97
C ILE A 202 -12.27 2.97 -18.50
N ILE A 203 -11.21 2.83 -19.31
CA ILE A 203 -9.89 3.35 -18.90
C ILE A 203 -9.93 4.86 -18.72
N GLY A 204 -10.60 5.60 -19.60
CA GLY A 204 -10.74 7.05 -19.45
C GLY A 204 -11.54 7.45 -18.20
N ALA A 205 -12.56 6.68 -17.82
CA ALA A 205 -13.30 6.90 -16.57
C ALA A 205 -12.44 6.57 -15.33
N CYS A 206 -11.66 5.50 -15.36
CA CYS A 206 -10.72 5.15 -14.30
C CYS A 206 -9.59 6.17 -14.17
N GLU A 207 -9.04 6.70 -15.26
CA GLU A 207 -8.01 7.75 -15.25
C GLU A 207 -8.53 9.03 -14.58
N ARG A 208 -9.75 9.48 -14.91
CA ARG A 208 -10.38 10.61 -14.21
C ARG A 208 -10.63 10.33 -12.73
N ALA A 209 -11.16 9.14 -12.42
CA ALA A 209 -11.39 8.74 -11.03
C ALA A 209 -10.09 8.73 -10.23
N PHE A 210 -8.99 8.30 -10.85
CA PHE A 210 -7.65 8.27 -10.27
C PHE A 210 -7.10 9.65 -9.96
N GLU A 211 -7.40 10.66 -10.78
CA GLU A 211 -7.07 12.06 -10.47
C GLU A 211 -7.87 12.59 -9.28
N ASP A 212 -9.13 12.19 -9.14
CA ASP A 212 -10.04 12.60 -8.06
C ASP A 212 -9.93 11.75 -6.77
N LYS A 213 -8.93 10.88 -6.68
CA LYS A 213 -8.76 9.96 -5.55
C LYS A 213 -8.46 10.73 -4.25
N LEU A 214 -8.97 10.22 -3.14
CA LEU A 214 -8.60 10.71 -1.82
C LEU A 214 -7.52 9.82 -1.24
N ILE A 215 -6.49 10.43 -0.66
CA ILE A 215 -5.42 9.70 0.03
C ILE A 215 -5.63 9.85 1.53
N GLU A 216 -5.80 8.72 2.21
CA GLU A 216 -5.96 8.67 3.66
C GLU A 216 -4.65 8.31 4.37
N LYS A 217 -4.64 8.49 5.71
CA LYS A 217 -3.53 8.09 6.58
C LYS A 217 -3.07 6.66 6.25
N GLY A 218 -1.77 6.49 6.00
CA GLY A 218 -1.20 5.17 5.67
C GLY A 218 -1.26 4.79 4.19
N LYS A 219 -1.41 5.77 3.28
CA LYS A 219 -1.40 5.59 1.80
C LYS A 219 -2.57 4.79 1.26
N HIS A 220 -3.65 4.71 2.03
CA HIS A 220 -4.86 4.07 1.55
C HIS A 220 -5.53 5.01 0.55
N ILE A 221 -5.91 4.47 -0.59
CA ILE A 221 -6.61 5.21 -1.62
C ILE A 221 -8.09 4.99 -1.38
N PHE A 222 -8.86 6.06 -1.44
CA PHE A 222 -10.28 6.04 -1.23
C PHE A 222 -11.01 6.67 -2.41
N TYR A 223 -11.94 5.91 -2.99
CA TYR A 223 -12.81 6.33 -4.06
C TYR A 223 -14.24 6.44 -3.54
N ARG A 224 -14.76 7.67 -3.59
CA ARG A 224 -16.15 7.99 -3.21
C ARG A 224 -17.15 7.40 -4.19
N ARG A 225 -18.37 7.14 -3.71
CA ARG A 225 -19.47 6.60 -4.52
C ARG A 225 -19.70 7.40 -5.80
N GLU A 226 -19.71 8.73 -5.74
CA GLU A 226 -20.07 9.58 -6.89
C GLU A 226 -19.05 9.49 -8.04
N VAL A 227 -17.80 9.18 -7.72
CA VAL A 227 -16.72 8.96 -8.70
C VAL A 227 -16.88 7.57 -9.32
N LEU A 228 -17.08 6.55 -8.49
CA LEU A 228 -17.20 5.15 -8.94
C LEU A 228 -18.49 4.92 -9.76
N GLU A 229 -19.57 5.65 -9.49
CA GLU A 229 -20.81 5.63 -10.28
C GLU A 229 -20.66 6.01 -11.75
N GLN A 230 -19.56 6.68 -12.10
CA GLN A 230 -19.28 7.07 -13.49
C GLN A 230 -18.53 5.99 -14.26
N ILE A 231 -18.06 4.92 -13.60
CA ILE A 231 -17.33 3.83 -14.22
C ILE A 231 -18.30 2.69 -14.54
N PRO A 232 -18.39 2.20 -15.80
CA PRO A 232 -19.18 1.04 -16.13
C PRO A 232 -18.79 -0.20 -15.31
N ALA A 233 -19.77 -0.91 -14.75
CA ALA A 233 -19.53 -2.11 -13.93
C ALA A 233 -19.34 -3.35 -14.83
N GLN A 234 -18.09 -3.73 -15.09
CA GLN A 234 -17.73 -4.87 -15.96
C GLN A 234 -16.70 -5.80 -15.32
N ALA A 235 -16.75 -7.07 -15.72
CA ALA A 235 -15.75 -8.05 -15.33
C ALA A 235 -14.55 -7.99 -16.28
N ILE A 236 -13.34 -8.22 -15.77
CA ILE A 236 -12.10 -8.12 -16.57
C ILE A 236 -12.08 -9.12 -17.73
N GLU A 237 -12.75 -10.26 -17.54
CA GLU A 237 -12.97 -11.26 -18.57
C GLU A 237 -13.66 -10.65 -19.79
N GLU A 238 -14.82 -10.02 -19.57
CA GLU A 238 -15.64 -9.34 -20.59
C GLU A 238 -14.92 -8.13 -21.21
N THR A 239 -14.16 -7.38 -20.41
CA THR A 239 -13.50 -6.14 -20.87
C THR A 239 -12.28 -6.42 -21.75
N VAL A 240 -11.52 -7.48 -21.47
CA VAL A 240 -10.21 -7.71 -22.10
C VAL A 240 -10.02 -9.14 -22.60
N PHE A 241 -10.24 -10.14 -21.75
CA PHE A 241 -9.79 -11.51 -22.03
C PHE A 241 -10.64 -12.24 -23.08
N GLU A 242 -11.89 -11.82 -23.31
CA GLU A 242 -12.72 -12.36 -24.39
C GLU A 242 -12.26 -11.92 -25.80
N GLU A 243 -11.65 -10.74 -25.92
CA GLU A 243 -11.33 -10.11 -27.22
C GLU A 243 -9.83 -10.04 -27.52
N THR A 244 -8.95 -10.11 -26.51
CA THR A 244 -7.51 -9.96 -26.71
C THR A 244 -6.86 -11.16 -27.40
N ALA A 245 -6.01 -10.88 -28.39
CA ALA A 245 -5.17 -11.89 -29.05
C ALA A 245 -3.92 -12.27 -28.24
N ARG A 246 -3.61 -11.54 -27.16
CA ARG A 246 -2.40 -11.70 -26.32
C ARG A 246 -2.63 -12.56 -25.08
N CYS A 247 -3.78 -13.22 -24.99
CA CYS A 247 -4.11 -14.08 -23.86
C CYS A 247 -3.36 -15.41 -23.94
N MET A 248 -2.64 -15.73 -22.86
CA MET A 248 -1.98 -17.02 -22.66
C MET A 248 -2.55 -17.69 -21.41
N VAL A 249 -2.58 -19.02 -21.38
CA VAL A 249 -3.00 -19.81 -20.22
C VAL A 249 -1.88 -20.71 -19.73
N VAL A 250 -1.66 -20.72 -18.42
CA VAL A 250 -0.86 -21.73 -17.75
C VAL A 250 -1.78 -22.84 -17.26
N LYS A 251 -1.53 -24.08 -17.70
CA LYS A 251 -2.29 -25.27 -17.27
C LYS A 251 -1.85 -25.67 -15.87
N ALA A 252 -2.64 -25.31 -14.86
CA ALA A 252 -2.18 -25.46 -13.49
C ALA A 252 -2.48 -26.86 -12.93
N GLY A 253 -1.49 -27.42 -12.24
CA GLY A 253 -1.54 -28.74 -11.61
C GLY A 253 -1.86 -28.73 -10.11
N PHE A 254 -2.22 -27.58 -9.54
CA PHE A 254 -2.56 -27.45 -8.12
C PHE A 254 -4.06 -27.69 -7.88
N ALA A 255 -4.41 -28.02 -6.63
CA ALA A 255 -5.81 -28.10 -6.21
C ALA A 255 -6.35 -26.67 -6.03
N TRP A 256 -7.53 -26.41 -6.58
CA TRP A 256 -8.18 -25.10 -6.59
C TRP A 256 -9.67 -25.26 -6.37
N GLN A 257 -10.25 -24.39 -5.54
CA GLN A 257 -11.68 -24.26 -5.36
C GLN A 257 -12.06 -22.79 -5.10
N ASP A 258 -13.00 -22.25 -5.88
CA ASP A 258 -13.69 -20.99 -5.57
C ASP A 258 -14.76 -21.25 -4.50
N VAL A 259 -14.64 -20.55 -3.37
CA VAL A 259 -15.59 -20.66 -2.26
C VAL A 259 -16.73 -19.66 -2.47
N GLY A 260 -17.79 -20.14 -3.10
CA GLY A 260 -18.98 -19.36 -3.42
C GLY A 260 -20.18 -19.63 -2.51
N SER A 261 -20.26 -20.84 -1.95
CA SER A 261 -21.45 -21.44 -1.32
C SER A 261 -21.07 -22.48 -0.26
N LEU A 262 -22.03 -22.89 0.57
CA LEU A 262 -21.78 -23.93 1.60
C LEU A 262 -21.39 -25.28 1.01
N GLU A 263 -21.86 -25.57 -0.20
CA GLU A 263 -21.56 -26.83 -0.90
C GLU A 263 -20.09 -26.94 -1.30
N ASP A 264 -19.47 -25.81 -1.65
CA ASP A 264 -18.06 -25.76 -2.03
C ASP A 264 -17.13 -26.12 -0.85
N LEU A 265 -17.63 -26.01 0.39
CA LEU A 265 -16.89 -26.38 1.59
C LEU A 265 -16.92 -27.88 1.90
N GLY A 266 -17.83 -28.62 1.26
CA GLY A 266 -18.03 -30.06 1.49
C GLY A 266 -17.18 -30.97 0.60
N GLU A 267 -16.31 -30.42 -0.25
CA GLU A 267 -15.41 -31.24 -1.07
C GLU A 267 -14.30 -31.88 -0.22
N GLU A 268 -13.93 -33.12 -0.57
CA GLU A 268 -12.98 -33.93 0.19
C GLU A 268 -11.64 -33.19 0.41
N GLY A 269 -11.23 -33.07 1.68
CA GLY A 269 -9.94 -32.51 2.07
C GLY A 269 -9.92 -31.00 2.37
N LEU A 270 -11.02 -30.26 2.17
CA LEU A 270 -11.09 -28.82 2.44
C LEU A 270 -11.42 -28.47 3.89
N ILE A 271 -12.24 -29.30 4.56
CA ILE A 271 -12.52 -29.19 5.99
C ILE A 271 -11.91 -30.40 6.68
N SER A 272 -10.97 -30.15 7.58
CA SER A 272 -10.43 -31.18 8.46
C SER A 272 -11.54 -31.73 9.35
N GLU A 273 -11.81 -33.03 9.30
CA GLU A 273 -12.75 -33.74 10.20
C GLU A 273 -12.36 -33.66 11.69
N LYS A 274 -11.24 -33.00 12.03
CA LYS A 274 -10.76 -32.86 13.41
C LYS A 274 -11.61 -31.97 14.33
N ASP A 275 -12.81 -31.54 13.95
CA ASP A 275 -13.67 -30.88 14.93
C ASP A 275 -14.22 -31.93 15.92
N SER A 276 -13.67 -31.95 17.13
CA SER A 276 -14.00 -32.91 18.17
C SER A 276 -15.42 -32.76 18.75
N ARG A 277 -16.19 -31.75 18.29
CA ARG A 277 -17.54 -31.45 18.79
C ARG A 277 -18.62 -31.64 17.72
N GLN A 278 -18.50 -32.70 16.95
CA GLN A 278 -19.59 -33.17 16.09
C GLN A 278 -19.64 -34.69 16.05
N ALA A 279 -20.83 -35.25 15.86
CA ALA A 279 -21.04 -36.69 15.72
C ALA A 279 -22.07 -36.99 14.63
N GLN A 280 -21.82 -38.03 13.84
CA GLN A 280 -22.73 -38.53 12.82
C GLN A 280 -23.01 -40.02 13.07
N TYR A 281 -24.27 -40.43 12.99
CA TYR A 281 -24.68 -41.84 13.06
C TYR A 281 -25.60 -42.17 11.89
N ASN A 282 -25.17 -43.11 11.03
CA ASN A 282 -25.89 -43.53 9.83
C ASN A 282 -26.36 -42.37 8.94
N CYS A 283 -25.52 -41.34 8.78
CA CYS A 283 -25.81 -40.26 7.83
C CYS A 283 -25.20 -40.57 6.46
N ASP A 284 -25.91 -40.22 5.39
CA ASP A 284 -25.42 -40.27 4.01
C ASP A 284 -25.37 -38.86 3.42
N ASN A 285 -24.31 -38.55 2.67
CA ASN A 285 -24.07 -37.27 2.02
C ASN A 285 -24.37 -36.03 2.89
N THR A 286 -24.05 -36.09 4.20
CA THR A 286 -24.36 -35.05 5.18
C THR A 286 -23.11 -34.26 5.55
N LEU A 287 -23.16 -32.93 5.37
CA LEU A 287 -22.09 -32.00 5.73
C LEU A 287 -22.41 -31.35 7.08
N ILE A 288 -21.48 -31.41 8.03
CA ILE A 288 -21.56 -30.68 9.29
C ILE A 288 -20.36 -29.74 9.41
N ILE A 289 -20.64 -28.46 9.61
CA ILE A 289 -19.64 -27.44 9.94
C ILE A 289 -20.01 -26.86 11.30
N ASN A 290 -19.33 -27.32 12.36
CA ASN A 290 -19.48 -26.74 13.69
C ASN A 290 -18.41 -25.66 13.93
N ARG A 291 -18.83 -24.42 14.21
CA ARG A 291 -17.98 -23.30 14.63
C ARG A 291 -18.39 -22.71 15.97
N GLY A 292 -19.53 -23.12 16.53
CA GLY A 292 -19.94 -22.67 17.85
C GLY A 292 -18.94 -23.17 18.89
N SER A 293 -18.46 -22.32 19.78
CA SER A 293 -17.56 -22.65 20.90
C SER A 293 -18.28 -23.34 22.06
N ARG A 294 -19.63 -23.32 22.08
CA ARG A 294 -20.43 -23.81 23.22
C ARG A 294 -21.22 -25.11 22.96
N SER A 295 -21.59 -25.39 21.71
CA SER A 295 -22.49 -26.50 21.36
C SER A 295 -21.78 -27.63 20.59
N ILE A 296 -22.26 -28.86 20.80
CA ILE A 296 -21.97 -30.04 19.97
C ILE A 296 -23.09 -30.21 18.94
N VAL A 297 -22.76 -30.63 17.72
CA VAL A 297 -23.74 -30.98 16.69
C VAL A 297 -23.80 -32.50 16.52
N VAL A 298 -25.00 -33.09 16.64
CA VAL A 298 -25.21 -34.53 16.47
C VAL A 298 -26.23 -34.76 15.36
N ALA A 299 -25.80 -35.41 14.28
CA ALA A 299 -26.67 -35.86 13.19
C ALA A 299 -26.91 -37.37 13.27
N ASN A 300 -28.15 -37.79 13.04
CA ASN A 300 -28.57 -39.18 13.15
C ASN A 300 -29.55 -39.50 12.03
N GLN A 301 -29.19 -40.44 11.15
CA GLN A 301 -30.02 -40.92 10.04
C GLN A 301 -30.50 -39.79 9.12
N LEU A 302 -29.59 -38.89 8.75
CA LEU A 302 -29.85 -37.81 7.79
C LEU A 302 -29.25 -38.14 6.43
N GLU A 303 -29.94 -37.71 5.37
CA GLU A 303 -29.52 -37.91 3.98
C GLU A 303 -29.59 -36.57 3.25
N ASP A 304 -28.53 -36.21 2.51
CA ASP A 304 -28.44 -34.98 1.70
C ASP A 304 -28.67 -33.68 2.49
N ILE A 305 -28.16 -33.59 3.72
CA ILE A 305 -28.31 -32.40 4.59
C ILE A 305 -26.98 -31.66 4.77
N THR A 306 -27.06 -30.33 4.80
CA THR A 306 -25.99 -29.45 5.27
C THR A 306 -26.41 -28.81 6.59
N ILE A 307 -25.59 -28.97 7.63
CA ILE A 307 -25.74 -28.36 8.95
C ILE A 307 -24.56 -27.44 9.22
N VAL A 308 -24.82 -26.19 9.55
CA VAL A 308 -23.78 -25.21 9.89
C VAL A 308 -24.17 -24.53 11.19
N ASN A 309 -23.30 -24.62 12.19
CA ASN A 309 -23.54 -24.07 13.53
C ASN A 309 -22.48 -23.02 13.86
N THR A 310 -22.88 -21.81 14.22
CA THR A 310 -22.04 -20.75 14.82
C THR A 310 -22.53 -20.47 16.25
N ASP A 311 -21.83 -19.63 17.00
CA ASP A 311 -22.24 -19.31 18.39
C ASP A 311 -23.56 -18.53 18.48
N ASP A 312 -23.99 -17.89 17.39
CA ASP A 312 -25.21 -17.08 17.31
C ASP A 312 -26.33 -17.69 16.46
N ALA A 313 -26.02 -18.61 15.54
CA ALA A 313 -26.98 -19.09 14.55
C ALA A 313 -26.72 -20.52 14.07
N VAL A 314 -27.79 -21.18 13.61
CA VAL A 314 -27.73 -22.52 13.02
C VAL A 314 -28.47 -22.51 11.69
N TYR A 315 -27.84 -23.05 10.66
CA TYR A 315 -28.46 -23.40 9.38
C TYR A 315 -28.60 -24.90 9.24
N VAL A 316 -29.77 -25.34 8.79
CA VAL A 316 -30.05 -26.71 8.39
C VAL A 316 -30.81 -26.66 7.07
N GLY A 317 -30.27 -27.28 6.03
CA GLY A 317 -30.90 -27.30 4.72
C GLY A 317 -30.47 -28.49 3.88
N LYS A 318 -31.17 -28.72 2.77
CA LYS A 318 -30.75 -29.73 1.79
C LYS A 318 -29.43 -29.31 1.14
N LYS A 319 -28.51 -30.24 0.91
CA LYS A 319 -27.27 -30.00 0.16
C LYS A 319 -27.60 -29.47 -1.24
N GLY A 320 -27.01 -28.33 -1.64
CA GLY A 320 -27.32 -27.64 -2.89
C GLY A 320 -28.37 -26.53 -2.78
N ALA A 321 -28.98 -26.32 -1.61
CA ALA A 321 -30.04 -25.34 -1.41
C ALA A 321 -29.57 -23.97 -0.91
N SER A 322 -28.26 -23.74 -0.77
CA SER A 322 -27.72 -22.48 -0.23
C SER A 322 -28.09 -21.23 -1.06
N GLU A 323 -28.36 -21.36 -2.36
CA GLU A 323 -28.83 -20.24 -3.20
C GLU A 323 -30.14 -19.63 -2.69
N SER A 324 -31.06 -20.45 -2.18
CA SER A 324 -32.37 -20.01 -1.68
C SER A 324 -32.29 -19.19 -0.39
N LEU A 325 -31.13 -19.09 0.25
CA LEU A 325 -30.92 -18.21 1.41
C LEU A 325 -31.19 -16.74 1.08
N LYS A 326 -30.96 -16.33 -0.17
CA LYS A 326 -31.25 -14.96 -0.64
C LYS A 326 -32.74 -14.65 -0.55
N ASP A 327 -33.57 -15.60 -0.98
CA ASP A 327 -35.03 -15.46 -0.93
C ASP A 327 -35.52 -15.53 0.52
N LEU A 328 -35.00 -16.44 1.33
CA LEU A 328 -35.34 -16.57 2.75
C LEU A 328 -35.08 -15.27 3.51
N ARG A 329 -33.94 -14.63 3.27
CA ARG A 329 -33.61 -13.32 3.88
C ARG A 329 -34.57 -12.23 3.44
N ARG A 330 -34.93 -12.17 2.15
CA ARG A 330 -35.88 -11.19 1.60
C ARG A 330 -37.28 -11.33 2.21
N GLU A 331 -37.71 -12.56 2.46
CA GLU A 331 -39.03 -12.87 3.03
C GLU A 331 -39.12 -12.62 4.56
N ASN A 332 -37.99 -12.44 5.24
CA ASN A 332 -37.92 -12.30 6.69
C ASN A 332 -37.23 -10.99 7.14
N PRO A 333 -37.77 -9.81 6.79
CA PRO A 333 -37.13 -8.51 7.09
C PRO A 333 -36.97 -8.24 8.59
N ALA A 334 -37.84 -8.77 9.44
CA ALA A 334 -37.73 -8.64 10.88
C ALA A 334 -36.49 -9.33 11.47
N LEU A 335 -35.89 -10.28 10.73
CA LEU A 335 -34.68 -11.01 11.12
C LEU A 335 -33.42 -10.49 10.43
N GLN A 336 -33.51 -9.39 9.67
CA GLN A 336 -32.40 -8.90 8.84
C GLN A 336 -31.11 -8.66 9.63
N SER A 337 -31.20 -8.20 10.88
CA SER A 337 -30.02 -8.00 11.75
C SER A 337 -29.23 -9.30 11.97
N TYR A 338 -29.90 -10.46 12.10
CA TYR A 338 -29.25 -11.76 12.28
C TYR A 338 -28.56 -12.27 11.01
N PHE A 339 -29.04 -11.86 9.83
CA PHE A 339 -28.38 -12.14 8.56
C PHE A 339 -27.22 -11.19 8.25
N ASP A 340 -27.29 -9.96 8.77
CA ASP A 340 -26.37 -8.88 8.40
C ASP A 340 -25.20 -8.76 9.39
N MET A 341 -25.42 -9.04 10.67
CA MET A 341 -24.45 -8.76 11.75
C MET A 341 -23.94 -10.05 12.39
N GLY A 342 -22.61 -10.22 12.42
CA GLY A 342 -21.93 -11.20 13.28
C GLY A 342 -21.63 -10.64 14.67
N GLN A 343 -21.18 -11.51 15.59
CA GLN A 343 -20.87 -11.13 16.97
C GLN A 343 -19.57 -10.31 17.12
N VAL A 344 -18.61 -10.48 16.20
CA VAL A 344 -17.30 -9.81 16.24
C VAL A 344 -17.31 -8.60 15.31
N ILE A 345 -16.89 -7.44 15.83
CA ILE A 345 -16.79 -6.18 15.10
C ILE A 345 -15.35 -5.70 15.12
N TYR A 346 -14.83 -5.34 13.95
CA TYR A 346 -13.48 -4.82 13.75
C TYR A 346 -13.47 -3.29 13.83
N LYS A 347 -12.46 -2.75 14.51
CA LYS A 347 -12.23 -1.33 14.74
C LYS A 347 -10.75 -0.97 14.48
N PRO A 348 -10.42 0.32 14.29
CA PRO A 348 -9.02 0.74 14.09
C PRO A 348 -8.07 0.30 15.22
N TRP A 349 -8.58 0.29 16.46
CA TRP A 349 -7.83 -0.07 17.66
C TRP A 349 -7.76 -1.59 17.93
N GLY A 350 -8.61 -2.41 17.29
CA GLY A 350 -8.69 -3.85 17.51
C GLY A 350 -10.09 -4.40 17.21
N THR A 351 -10.66 -5.19 18.12
CA THR A 351 -11.97 -5.82 17.93
C THR A 351 -12.80 -5.81 19.20
N TYR A 352 -14.12 -5.89 19.08
CA TYR A 352 -14.96 -6.33 20.19
C TYR A 352 -15.95 -7.41 19.74
N GLU A 353 -16.30 -8.28 20.68
CA GLU A 353 -17.26 -9.35 20.52
C GLU A 353 -18.43 -9.11 21.47
N ILE A 354 -19.67 -9.12 20.97
CA ILE A 354 -20.87 -9.01 21.80
C ILE A 354 -21.21 -10.40 22.35
N LEU A 355 -21.00 -10.60 23.66
CA LEU A 355 -21.25 -11.87 24.33
C LEU A 355 -22.71 -12.02 24.78
N SER A 356 -23.33 -10.90 25.16
CA SER A 356 -24.74 -10.82 25.53
C SER A 356 -25.24 -9.38 25.41
N ALA A 357 -26.47 -9.20 24.97
CA ALA A 357 -27.12 -7.89 24.88
C ALA A 357 -28.60 -7.99 25.20
N ALA A 358 -29.08 -7.06 26.01
CA ALA A 358 -30.48 -6.81 26.29
C ALA A 358 -30.73 -5.30 26.39
N ARG A 359 -31.99 -4.89 26.54
CA ARG A 359 -32.33 -3.45 26.63
C ARG A 359 -31.52 -2.70 27.69
N GLN A 360 -31.29 -3.31 28.84
CA GLN A 360 -30.68 -2.66 30.01
C GLN A 360 -29.18 -2.93 30.16
N TYR A 361 -28.60 -3.82 29.36
CA TYR A 361 -27.18 -4.17 29.47
C TYR A 361 -26.56 -4.67 28.17
N VAL A 362 -25.26 -4.45 28.02
CA VAL A 362 -24.45 -5.06 26.96
C VAL A 362 -23.15 -5.56 27.57
N VAL A 363 -22.76 -6.79 27.24
CA VAL A 363 -21.48 -7.39 27.65
C VAL A 363 -20.63 -7.61 26.42
N ARG A 364 -19.43 -7.04 26.43
CA ARG A 364 -18.45 -7.16 25.35
C ARG A 364 -17.14 -7.73 25.85
N LYS A 365 -16.51 -8.53 25.00
CA LYS A 365 -15.10 -8.84 25.09
C LYS A 365 -14.36 -7.94 24.12
N VAL A 366 -13.52 -7.06 24.63
CA VAL A 366 -12.79 -6.07 23.85
C VAL A 366 -11.32 -6.48 23.78
N MET A 367 -10.74 -6.40 22.58
CA MET A 367 -9.32 -6.65 22.34
C MET A 367 -8.69 -5.44 21.65
N LEU A 368 -7.69 -4.83 22.31
CA LEU A 368 -6.88 -3.74 21.78
C LEU A 368 -5.54 -4.28 21.30
N THR A 369 -5.20 -3.96 20.06
CA THR A 369 -3.88 -4.24 19.50
C THR A 369 -2.80 -3.40 20.16
N GLN A 370 -1.54 -3.85 20.07
CA GLN A 370 -0.39 -3.20 20.71
C GLN A 370 -0.28 -1.71 20.34
N GLY A 371 -0.10 -0.86 21.35
CA GLY A 371 0.08 0.59 21.18
C GLY A 371 -1.15 1.35 20.70
N ARG A 372 -2.33 0.71 20.64
CA ARG A 372 -3.59 1.36 20.25
C ARG A 372 -4.38 1.84 21.45
N THR A 373 -5.21 2.85 21.19
CA THR A 373 -6.04 3.51 22.18
C THR A 373 -7.51 3.51 21.74
N ILE A 374 -8.42 3.16 22.66
CA ILE A 374 -9.82 3.59 22.54
C ILE A 374 -9.86 5.03 23.05
N TYR A 375 -10.15 5.95 22.13
CA TYR A 375 -10.11 7.38 22.36
C TYR A 375 -11.02 7.85 23.49
N ALA A 376 -10.64 8.97 24.09
CA ALA A 376 -11.34 9.58 25.20
C ALA A 376 -12.80 9.83 24.85
N HIS A 377 -13.71 9.31 25.66
CA HIS A 377 -15.13 9.49 25.47
C HIS A 377 -15.85 9.42 26.81
N LYS A 378 -17.14 9.72 26.79
CA LYS A 378 -18.04 9.53 27.93
C LYS A 378 -19.40 9.07 27.43
N HIS A 379 -20.18 8.47 28.31
CA HIS A 379 -21.55 8.05 28.02
C HIS A 379 -22.55 8.82 28.88
N ALA A 380 -23.63 9.28 28.25
CA ALA A 380 -24.61 10.12 28.94
C ALA A 380 -25.61 9.33 29.79
N ARG A 381 -25.82 8.04 29.51
CA ARG A 381 -26.95 7.25 30.05
C ARG A 381 -26.58 5.83 30.48
N ARG A 382 -25.29 5.53 30.61
CA ARG A 382 -24.81 4.21 31.06
C ARG A 382 -23.56 4.34 31.92
N THR A 383 -23.43 3.41 32.85
CA THR A 383 -22.17 3.11 33.51
C THR A 383 -21.46 1.99 32.77
N GLU A 384 -20.14 1.91 32.91
CA GLU A 384 -19.36 0.80 32.42
C GLU A 384 -18.52 0.18 33.53
N HIS A 385 -18.32 -1.12 33.46
CA HIS A 385 -17.39 -1.83 34.30
C HIS A 385 -16.40 -2.59 33.42
N TRP A 386 -15.12 -2.32 33.61
CA TRP A 386 -14.05 -2.95 32.84
C TRP A 386 -13.25 -3.92 33.71
N ILE A 387 -12.97 -5.10 33.18
CA ILE A 387 -12.13 -6.12 33.83
C ILE A 387 -11.03 -6.50 32.86
N ILE A 388 -9.78 -6.23 33.23
CA ILE A 388 -8.63 -6.59 32.40
C ILE A 388 -8.40 -8.09 32.49
N VAL A 389 -8.57 -8.79 31.37
CA VAL A 389 -8.39 -10.25 31.28
C VAL A 389 -6.92 -10.59 31.03
N SER A 390 -6.27 -9.88 30.11
CA SER A 390 -4.86 -10.10 29.78
C SER A 390 -4.19 -8.84 29.21
N GLY A 391 -2.89 -8.70 29.42
CA GLY A 391 -2.10 -7.57 28.91
C GLY A 391 -1.95 -6.44 29.94
N ARG A 392 -1.44 -5.29 29.47
CA ARG A 392 -1.22 -4.09 30.29
C ARG A 392 -1.92 -2.89 29.68
N ALA A 393 -2.72 -2.21 30.48
CA ALA A 393 -3.49 -1.04 30.08
C ALA A 393 -3.00 0.20 30.81
N ARG A 394 -2.97 1.34 30.13
CA ARG A 394 -3.00 2.66 30.77
C ARG A 394 -4.40 3.22 30.57
N ILE A 395 -5.07 3.54 31.67
CA ILE A 395 -6.45 4.02 31.64
C ILE A 395 -6.51 5.39 32.28
N MET A 396 -7.09 6.33 31.54
CA MET A 396 -7.44 7.66 32.03
C MET A 396 -8.89 7.64 32.49
N LEU A 397 -9.14 8.13 33.71
CA LEU A 397 -10.48 8.31 34.27
C LEU A 397 -10.55 9.68 34.94
N ALA A 398 -11.47 10.54 34.49
CA ALA A 398 -11.64 11.90 34.99
C ALA A 398 -10.33 12.72 35.02
N GLY A 399 -9.46 12.53 34.03
CA GLY A 399 -8.16 13.21 33.90
C GLY A 399 -7.02 12.60 34.71
N VAL A 400 -7.25 11.52 35.46
CA VAL A 400 -6.21 10.79 36.19
C VAL A 400 -5.83 9.53 35.41
N GLU A 401 -4.54 9.39 35.11
CA GLU A 401 -4.01 8.20 34.45
C GLU A 401 -3.45 7.19 35.45
N LYS A 402 -3.75 5.90 35.24
CA LYS A 402 -3.18 4.81 36.02
C LYS A 402 -2.96 3.58 35.15
N GLU A 403 -1.96 2.78 35.49
CA GLU A 403 -1.68 1.49 34.83
C GLU A 403 -2.44 0.35 35.51
N TYR A 404 -2.90 -0.59 34.70
CA TYR A 404 -3.69 -1.75 35.09
C TYR A 404 -3.11 -3.00 34.43
N GLY A 405 -2.98 -4.06 35.23
CA GLY A 405 -2.55 -5.39 34.80
C GLY A 405 -3.72 -6.36 34.72
N SER A 406 -3.38 -7.62 34.41
CA SER A 406 -4.37 -8.69 34.34
C SER A 406 -5.04 -8.92 35.71
N ASN A 407 -6.36 -9.13 35.69
CA ASN A 407 -7.27 -9.23 36.83
C ASN A 407 -7.64 -7.92 37.55
N ASP A 408 -7.08 -6.78 37.14
CA ASP A 408 -7.56 -5.50 37.66
C ASP A 408 -8.93 -5.16 37.08
N SER A 409 -9.73 -4.40 37.83
CA SER A 409 -11.05 -3.94 37.40
C SER A 409 -11.31 -2.49 37.77
N MET A 410 -12.30 -1.89 37.11
CA MET A 410 -12.74 -0.53 37.42
C MET A 410 -14.20 -0.29 37.03
N GLU A 411 -14.77 0.70 37.68
CA GLU A 411 -16.07 1.25 37.36
C GLU A 411 -15.92 2.64 36.76
N ILE A 412 -16.70 2.90 35.71
CA ILE A 412 -16.75 4.14 34.95
C ILE A 412 -18.17 4.69 35.12
N PRO A 413 -18.34 5.74 35.95
CA PRO A 413 -19.64 6.36 36.16
C PRO A 413 -20.15 7.07 34.91
N GLU A 414 -21.46 7.29 34.85
CA GLU A 414 -22.09 8.12 33.83
C GLU A 414 -21.42 9.50 33.72
N ASN A 415 -21.38 10.05 32.51
CA ASN A 415 -20.81 11.36 32.19
C ASN A 415 -19.32 11.54 32.55
N THR A 416 -18.60 10.46 32.87
CA THR A 416 -17.17 10.51 33.18
C THR A 416 -16.34 10.28 31.94
N VAL A 417 -15.39 11.19 31.66
CA VAL A 417 -14.45 11.03 30.54
C VAL A 417 -13.45 9.94 30.89
N HIS A 418 -13.28 8.98 29.97
CA HIS A 418 -12.38 7.85 30.14
C HIS A 418 -11.71 7.44 28.81
N GLN A 419 -10.54 6.83 28.90
CA GLN A 419 -9.73 6.36 27.76
C GLN A 419 -8.93 5.12 28.17
N ILE A 420 -8.72 4.16 27.27
CA ILE A 420 -7.85 2.99 27.51
C ILE A 420 -6.84 2.81 26.38
N SER A 421 -5.57 2.63 26.77
CA SER A 421 -4.44 2.43 25.87
C SER A 421 -3.72 1.13 26.18
N ASN A 422 -3.39 0.34 25.16
CA ASN A 422 -2.55 -0.85 25.31
C ASN A 422 -1.06 -0.44 25.35
N ILE A 423 -0.47 -0.47 26.54
CA ILE A 423 0.95 -0.16 26.78
C ILE A 423 1.84 -1.42 26.83
N GLY A 424 1.24 -2.59 26.61
CA GLY A 424 1.94 -3.88 26.58
C GLY A 424 2.59 -4.16 25.22
N ASP A 425 3.23 -5.33 25.15
CA ASP A 425 3.81 -5.94 23.96
C ASP A 425 2.93 -7.03 23.34
N VAL A 426 1.82 -7.37 24.02
CA VAL A 426 0.80 -8.33 23.58
C VAL A 426 -0.57 -7.64 23.48
N PRO A 427 -1.55 -8.23 22.76
CA PRO A 427 -2.92 -7.71 22.75
C PRO A 427 -3.50 -7.59 24.16
N LEU A 428 -4.10 -6.43 24.45
CA LEU A 428 -4.84 -6.16 25.68
C LEU A 428 -6.26 -6.68 25.50
N VAL A 429 -6.72 -7.54 26.40
CA VAL A 429 -8.09 -8.06 26.39
C VAL A 429 -8.78 -7.66 27.68
N PHE A 430 -9.97 -7.09 27.57
CA PHE A 430 -10.80 -6.76 28.73
C PHE A 430 -12.27 -7.04 28.47
N MET A 431 -13.01 -7.32 29.55
CA MET A 431 -14.47 -7.41 29.50
C MET A 431 -15.06 -6.05 29.81
N GLU A 432 -15.95 -5.56 28.95
CA GLU A 432 -16.74 -4.36 29.14
C GLU A 432 -18.18 -4.77 29.46
N ILE A 433 -18.70 -4.30 30.59
CA ILE A 433 -20.10 -4.48 30.98
C ILE A 433 -20.72 -3.09 31.06
N SER A 434 -21.63 -2.79 30.14
CA SER A 434 -22.38 -1.53 30.14
C SER A 434 -23.77 -1.76 30.72
N THR A 435 -24.21 -0.89 31.63
CA THR A 435 -25.54 -0.96 32.25
C THR A 435 -26.24 0.41 32.27
N GLY A 436 -27.53 0.44 32.00
CA GLY A 436 -28.36 1.65 32.00
C GLY A 436 -29.84 1.36 31.75
N GLU A 437 -30.70 2.39 31.70
CA GLU A 437 -32.12 2.22 31.37
C GLU A 437 -32.32 1.69 29.94
N GLU A 438 -31.49 2.18 29.02
CA GLU A 438 -31.42 1.74 27.63
C GLU A 438 -29.99 1.95 27.09
N VAL A 439 -29.26 0.85 26.88
CA VAL A 439 -27.87 0.90 26.40
C VAL A 439 -27.87 0.95 24.86
N MET A 440 -27.45 2.08 24.30
CA MET A 440 -27.42 2.32 22.85
C MET A 440 -26.13 3.03 22.47
N GLU A 441 -25.55 2.72 21.31
CA GLU A 441 -24.34 3.41 20.83
C GLU A 441 -24.49 4.94 20.64
N ARG A 442 -25.73 5.44 20.56
CA ARG A 442 -26.01 6.88 20.35
C ARG A 442 -25.74 7.75 21.58
N ASP A 443 -25.45 7.17 22.75
CA ASP A 443 -25.18 7.92 23.98
C ASP A 443 -23.70 8.27 24.19
N LEU A 444 -22.83 7.80 23.28
CA LEU A 444 -21.39 8.08 23.27
C LEU A 444 -21.12 9.53 22.84
N ILE A 445 -20.34 10.24 23.65
CA ILE A 445 -19.85 11.58 23.36
C ILE A 445 -18.33 11.53 23.27
N SER A 446 -17.80 11.66 22.06
CA SER A 446 -16.37 11.68 21.80
C SER A 446 -15.71 12.94 22.36
N VAL A 447 -14.51 12.78 22.90
CA VAL A 447 -13.59 13.85 23.31
C VAL A 447 -12.32 13.73 22.47
N GLU A 448 -11.68 14.85 22.18
CA GLU A 448 -10.44 14.85 21.41
C GLU A 448 -9.33 14.08 22.15
N SER A 449 -8.70 13.13 21.47
CA SER A 449 -7.52 12.40 21.99
C SER A 449 -6.77 11.68 20.85
N ARG A 450 -5.59 11.13 21.15
CA ARG A 450 -4.70 10.45 20.17
C ARG A 450 -4.11 9.14 20.72
N ASP A 451 -3.53 8.34 19.84
CA ASP A 451 -2.69 7.19 20.20
C ASP A 451 -1.40 7.68 20.92
N LEU A 452 -0.82 6.80 21.75
CA LEU A 452 0.48 7.02 22.40
C LEU A 452 1.64 6.76 21.41
N ASN A 453 2.66 7.61 21.41
CA ASN A 453 3.89 7.43 20.64
C ASN A 453 4.91 6.54 21.38
N GLU A 454 6.03 6.20 20.73
CA GLU A 454 7.02 5.32 21.34
C GLU A 454 7.65 5.85 22.62
N ALA A 455 7.92 7.15 22.70
CA ALA A 455 8.46 7.76 23.90
C ALA A 455 7.48 7.63 25.08
N GLU A 456 6.18 7.84 24.82
CA GLU A 456 5.09 7.69 25.81
C GLU A 456 4.85 6.23 26.23
N LEU A 457 5.22 5.29 25.36
CA LEU A 457 5.22 3.84 25.60
C LEU A 457 6.52 3.36 26.27
N GLY A 458 7.56 4.19 26.37
CA GLY A 458 8.84 3.88 27.02
C GLY A 458 9.89 3.20 26.12
N TYR A 459 9.76 3.25 24.80
CA TYR A 459 10.76 2.72 23.86
C TYR A 459 11.85 3.76 23.53
N ARG A 460 13.06 3.29 23.23
CA ARG A 460 14.20 4.14 22.82
C ARG A 460 14.26 4.24 21.30
N THR A 461 14.27 5.47 20.77
CA THR A 461 14.46 5.74 19.34
C THR A 461 15.82 5.27 18.87
N GLU A 462 15.90 4.60 17.70
CA GLU A 462 17.18 4.17 17.12
C GLU A 462 18.07 5.38 16.74
N PRO A 463 19.39 5.34 17.01
CA PRO A 463 20.30 6.46 16.73
C PRO A 463 20.53 6.72 15.24
N PHE A 464 20.35 5.70 14.39
CA PHE A 464 20.37 5.77 12.93
C PHE A 464 19.49 4.67 12.35
N VAL A 465 18.82 4.99 11.25
CA VAL A 465 17.93 4.09 10.53
C VAL A 465 18.39 4.02 9.07
N LYS A 466 18.91 2.86 8.67
CA LYS A 466 19.21 2.58 7.26
C LYS A 466 17.91 2.56 6.45
N MET A 467 17.94 3.19 5.28
CA MET A 467 16.82 3.26 4.36
C MET A 467 17.03 2.32 3.17
N GLN A 468 15.92 1.80 2.66
CA GLN A 468 15.82 1.15 1.35
C GLN A 468 15.01 2.09 0.44
N PRO A 469 15.55 2.48 -0.71
CA PRO A 469 14.91 3.48 -1.57
C PRO A 469 13.70 2.93 -2.34
N ALA A 470 12.86 3.84 -2.84
CA ALA A 470 11.86 3.53 -3.86
C ALA A 470 12.43 3.80 -5.25
N PHE A 471 12.35 2.83 -6.17
CA PHE A 471 12.92 2.95 -7.51
C PHE A 471 11.88 3.36 -8.57
N LYS A 472 12.34 4.09 -9.59
CA LYS A 472 11.57 4.49 -10.79
C LYS A 472 12.35 4.16 -12.06
N ASP A 473 11.67 3.70 -13.10
CA ASP A 473 12.23 3.24 -14.38
C ASP A 473 11.77 4.11 -15.57
N TYR A 474 11.73 5.42 -15.37
CA TYR A 474 11.30 6.35 -16.41
C TYR A 474 12.13 6.21 -17.71
N LEU A 475 11.53 6.62 -18.83
CA LEU A 475 12.06 6.46 -20.20
C LEU A 475 13.51 6.95 -20.42
N TRP A 476 13.98 7.86 -19.58
CA TRP A 476 15.31 8.46 -19.68
C TRP A 476 16.36 7.77 -18.80
N GLY A 477 15.98 6.79 -17.99
CA GLY A 477 16.83 6.12 -17.02
C GLY A 477 17.91 5.23 -17.61
N GLY A 478 18.98 5.03 -16.84
CA GLY A 478 20.12 4.20 -17.20
C GLY A 478 20.37 3.03 -16.26
N THR A 479 21.59 2.53 -16.29
CA THR A 479 22.06 1.41 -15.46
C THR A 479 23.12 1.83 -14.43
N LYS A 480 23.56 3.10 -14.40
CA LYS A 480 24.64 3.56 -13.53
C LYS A 480 24.29 3.43 -12.06
N LEU A 481 23.03 3.68 -11.68
CA LEU A 481 22.59 3.45 -10.29
C LEU A 481 22.76 1.98 -9.87
N LYS A 482 22.51 1.03 -10.77
CA LYS A 482 22.70 -0.40 -10.49
C LYS A 482 24.19 -0.76 -10.41
N GLU A 483 24.95 -0.29 -11.38
CA GLU A 483 26.35 -0.69 -11.60
C GLU A 483 27.33 0.01 -10.65
N HIS A 484 27.15 1.30 -10.38
CA HIS A 484 28.08 2.13 -9.61
C HIS A 484 27.61 2.38 -8.17
N TYR A 485 26.29 2.40 -7.92
CA TYR A 485 25.71 2.79 -6.62
C TYR A 485 24.98 1.63 -5.90
N GLY A 486 25.19 0.38 -6.34
CA GLY A 486 24.68 -0.81 -5.65
C GLY A 486 23.14 -0.87 -5.55
N LYS A 487 22.42 -0.20 -6.46
CA LYS A 487 20.95 -0.20 -6.46
C LYS A 487 20.42 -1.45 -7.12
N HIS A 488 19.86 -2.35 -6.31
CA HIS A 488 19.37 -3.63 -6.80
C HIS A 488 17.84 -3.68 -6.78
N CYS A 489 17.24 -3.83 -7.96
CA CYS A 489 15.82 -4.14 -8.17
C CYS A 489 15.63 -4.90 -9.50
N ASP A 490 14.40 -5.32 -9.75
CA ASP A 490 14.01 -6.11 -10.94
C ASP A 490 13.90 -5.31 -12.23
N TYR A 491 14.06 -3.97 -12.19
CA TYR A 491 13.99 -3.13 -13.38
C TYR A 491 15.24 -3.26 -14.25
N ASP A 492 15.07 -3.19 -15.57
CA ASP A 492 16.19 -3.19 -16.52
C ASP A 492 17.04 -1.92 -16.36
N SER A 493 16.39 -0.77 -16.16
CA SER A 493 17.00 0.53 -15.91
C SER A 493 16.39 1.21 -14.69
N ILE A 494 17.19 1.98 -13.95
CA ILE A 494 16.73 2.80 -12.82
C ILE A 494 16.98 4.27 -13.18
N ALA A 495 15.90 5.01 -13.39
CA ALA A 495 15.92 6.44 -13.63
C ALA A 495 16.11 7.22 -12.33
N GLU A 496 15.33 6.88 -11.30
CA GLU A 496 15.39 7.53 -9.98
C GLU A 496 15.42 6.48 -8.87
N SER A 497 16.17 6.80 -7.82
CA SER A 497 16.21 6.08 -6.55
C SER A 497 15.90 7.06 -5.43
N TRP A 498 14.73 6.94 -4.81
CA TRP A 498 14.27 7.86 -3.76
C TRP A 498 14.80 7.39 -2.40
N GLU A 499 15.95 7.93 -2.02
CA GLU A 499 16.78 7.52 -0.88
C GLU A 499 16.13 7.80 0.47
N LEU A 500 15.51 8.98 0.60
CA LEU A 500 14.78 9.36 1.80
C LEU A 500 13.48 10.05 1.37
N SER A 501 12.38 9.29 1.46
CA SER A 501 11.07 9.74 1.01
C SER A 501 9.97 9.27 1.94
N ALA A 502 9.19 10.22 2.45
CA ALA A 502 7.86 9.96 2.99
C ALA A 502 6.74 10.35 2.00
N HIS A 503 7.10 10.71 0.76
CA HIS A 503 6.16 11.14 -0.26
C HIS A 503 5.39 9.96 -0.86
N GLU A 504 4.08 10.08 -0.98
CA GLU A 504 3.16 8.99 -1.33
C GLU A 504 3.45 8.36 -2.69
N ALA A 505 3.87 9.15 -3.67
CA ALA A 505 4.29 8.67 -4.99
C ALA A 505 5.49 7.70 -4.98
N GLY A 506 6.26 7.59 -3.88
CA GLY A 506 7.37 6.66 -3.77
C GLY A 506 8.05 6.76 -2.41
N GLN A 507 7.60 6.00 -1.42
CA GLN A 507 8.20 6.08 -0.08
C GLN A 507 9.32 5.07 0.11
N SER A 508 10.36 5.50 0.80
CA SER A 508 11.43 4.63 1.26
C SER A 508 10.92 3.66 2.33
N ILE A 509 11.62 2.54 2.48
CA ILE A 509 11.36 1.50 3.47
C ILE A 509 12.47 1.55 4.53
N VAL A 510 12.12 1.36 5.79
CA VAL A 510 13.10 1.19 6.86
C VAL A 510 13.81 -0.15 6.69
N ALA A 511 15.13 -0.15 6.55
CA ALA A 511 15.94 -1.34 6.25
C ALA A 511 16.62 -1.96 7.49
N SER A 512 16.49 -1.34 8.66
CA SER A 512 17.17 -1.74 9.90
C SER A 512 16.31 -1.47 11.14
N GLY A 513 16.76 -1.92 12.31
CA GLY A 513 16.07 -1.68 13.58
C GLY A 513 14.74 -2.43 13.73
N ARG A 514 13.95 -2.02 14.72
CA ARG A 514 12.66 -2.65 15.08
C ARG A 514 11.64 -2.54 13.96
N TYR A 515 11.73 -1.49 13.16
CA TYR A 515 10.78 -1.12 12.12
C TYR A 515 11.17 -1.60 10.72
N LYS A 516 12.13 -2.54 10.60
CA LYS A 516 12.54 -3.09 9.32
C LYS A 516 11.33 -3.58 8.49
N GLY A 517 11.28 -3.19 7.22
CA GLY A 517 10.19 -3.50 6.28
C GLY A 517 8.99 -2.55 6.36
N ARG A 518 8.98 -1.57 7.28
CA ARG A 518 7.92 -0.55 7.35
C ARG A 518 8.22 0.62 6.43
N LEU A 519 7.16 1.27 5.97
CA LEU A 519 7.26 2.49 5.17
C LEU A 519 7.76 3.64 6.05
N PHE A 520 8.56 4.53 5.48
CA PHE A 520 9.19 5.60 6.25
C PHE A 520 8.17 6.54 6.91
N ALA A 521 7.07 6.88 6.24
CA ALA A 521 6.01 7.70 6.85
C ALA A 521 5.36 7.03 8.07
N ASP A 522 5.18 5.70 8.03
CA ASP A 522 4.65 4.94 9.17
C ASP A 522 5.63 4.97 10.33
N TYR A 523 6.92 4.80 10.06
CA TYR A 523 7.98 4.91 11.05
C TYR A 523 7.98 6.30 11.72
N LEU A 524 7.92 7.39 10.94
CA LEU A 524 7.83 8.76 11.46
C LEU A 524 6.62 8.95 12.40
N SER A 525 5.47 8.33 12.07
CA SER A 525 4.29 8.39 12.94
C SER A 525 4.47 7.68 14.28
N LYS A 526 5.35 6.67 14.34
CA LYS A 526 5.61 5.87 15.55
C LYS A 526 6.60 6.54 16.48
N ILE A 527 7.70 7.05 15.92
CA ILE A 527 8.71 7.76 16.72
C ILE A 527 8.22 9.14 17.16
N GLY A 528 7.21 9.71 16.49
CA GLY A 528 6.69 11.04 16.81
C GLY A 528 7.50 12.17 16.18
N ARG A 529 6.82 13.28 15.85
CA ARG A 529 7.41 14.43 15.14
C ARG A 529 8.49 15.13 15.97
N GLU A 530 8.45 15.01 17.28
CA GLU A 530 9.45 15.56 18.19
C GLU A 530 10.85 14.98 17.91
N ASN A 531 10.94 13.72 17.46
CA ASN A 531 12.19 13.07 17.08
C ASN A 531 12.75 13.54 15.72
N CYS A 532 12.01 14.38 14.99
CA CYS A 532 12.49 15.06 13.78
C CYS A 532 13.01 16.48 14.08
N GLY A 533 12.96 16.93 15.33
CA GLY A 533 13.33 18.28 15.74
C GLY A 533 12.18 19.28 15.67
N TRP A 534 12.26 20.35 16.46
CA TRP A 534 11.16 21.31 16.58
C TRP A 534 10.80 22.00 15.27
N LYS A 535 11.77 22.17 14.35
CA LYS A 535 11.52 22.74 13.02
C LYS A 535 10.56 21.89 12.17
N CYS A 536 10.45 20.59 12.44
CA CYS A 536 9.52 19.70 11.74
C CYS A 536 8.12 19.64 12.36
N GLN A 537 7.93 20.14 13.58
CA GLN A 537 6.69 19.89 14.33
C GLN A 537 5.49 20.63 13.76
N SER A 538 5.69 21.85 13.26
CA SER A 538 4.66 22.68 12.63
C SER A 538 4.35 22.27 11.18
N ILE A 539 5.15 21.38 10.59
CA ILE A 539 5.00 20.94 9.21
C ILE A 539 4.16 19.65 9.21
N GLU A 540 3.14 19.59 8.36
CA GLU A 540 2.21 18.45 8.34
C GLU A 540 2.85 17.18 7.77
N ARG A 541 3.60 17.30 6.69
CA ARG A 541 4.28 16.21 6.00
C ARG A 541 5.79 16.34 6.21
N PHE A 542 6.51 15.23 6.04
CA PHE A 542 7.97 15.27 6.11
C PHE A 542 8.52 16.26 5.06
N PRO A 543 9.50 17.12 5.40
CA PRO A 543 9.75 18.33 4.62
C PRO A 543 10.63 18.14 3.38
N ILE A 544 11.43 17.08 3.31
CA ILE A 544 12.40 16.87 2.21
C ILE A 544 12.22 15.54 1.50
N LEU A 545 12.70 15.47 0.26
CA LEU A 545 12.86 14.27 -0.53
C LEU A 545 14.30 14.25 -1.08
N VAL A 546 15.00 13.13 -0.91
CA VAL A 546 16.36 12.92 -1.42
C VAL A 546 16.35 11.82 -2.46
N LYS A 547 16.99 12.05 -3.61
CA LYS A 547 17.06 11.10 -4.71
C LYS A 547 18.46 10.97 -5.30
N LEU A 548 18.73 9.81 -5.89
CA LEU A 548 19.75 9.64 -6.92
C LEU A 548 19.07 9.52 -8.29
N ILE A 549 19.61 10.20 -9.29
CA ILE A 549 19.04 10.28 -10.64
C ILE A 549 20.12 9.91 -11.66
N ASP A 550 19.82 8.99 -12.58
CA ASP A 550 20.69 8.62 -13.71
C ASP A 550 20.03 9.01 -15.05
N ALA A 551 20.44 10.17 -15.58
CA ALA A 551 19.95 10.72 -16.83
C ALA A 551 20.69 10.12 -18.03
N LYS A 552 20.41 8.87 -18.39
CA LYS A 552 20.96 8.25 -19.61
C LYS A 552 20.49 8.96 -20.88
N GLU A 553 19.30 9.54 -20.86
CA GLU A 553 18.77 10.45 -21.87
C GLU A 553 18.31 11.77 -21.21
N ASN A 554 18.04 12.80 -22.01
CA ASN A 554 17.58 14.08 -21.48
C ASN A 554 16.29 13.93 -20.65
N LEU A 555 16.21 14.55 -19.47
CA LEU A 555 14.94 14.70 -18.78
C LEU A 555 14.08 15.75 -19.48
N SER A 556 12.77 15.70 -19.26
CA SER A 556 11.87 16.70 -19.83
C SER A 556 12.21 18.11 -19.37
N VAL A 557 12.01 19.09 -20.24
CA VAL A 557 11.99 20.50 -19.84
C VAL A 557 10.77 20.74 -18.98
N GLN A 558 11.00 21.26 -17.77
CA GLN A 558 9.97 21.38 -16.76
C GLN A 558 10.16 22.62 -15.88
N VAL A 559 9.13 22.94 -15.12
CA VAL A 559 9.14 23.97 -14.08
C VAL A 559 8.35 23.48 -12.87
N HIS A 560 8.74 23.97 -11.70
CA HIS A 560 8.16 23.60 -10.43
C HIS A 560 7.48 24.80 -9.77
N PRO A 561 6.27 24.66 -9.21
CA PRO A 561 5.61 25.73 -8.46
C PRO A 561 6.27 26.00 -7.10
N ASP A 562 6.00 27.19 -6.55
CA ASP A 562 6.27 27.52 -5.16
C ASP A 562 5.19 26.95 -4.21
N ASP A 563 5.36 27.15 -2.91
CA ASP A 563 4.43 26.62 -1.90
C ASP A 563 3.03 27.22 -2.03
N ASP A 564 2.90 28.51 -2.34
CA ASP A 564 1.61 29.19 -2.42
C ASP A 564 0.76 28.64 -3.57
N TYR A 565 1.36 28.45 -4.73
CA TYR A 565 0.69 27.84 -5.88
C TYR A 565 0.41 26.36 -5.63
N ALA A 566 1.41 25.59 -5.17
CA ALA A 566 1.29 24.15 -5.00
C ALA A 566 0.25 23.76 -3.93
N LEU A 567 0.22 24.44 -2.78
CA LEU A 567 -0.74 24.14 -1.71
C LEU A 567 -2.17 24.47 -2.11
N SER A 568 -2.37 25.55 -2.89
CA SER A 568 -3.72 25.99 -3.30
C SER A 568 -4.29 25.22 -4.48
N ARG A 569 -3.45 24.67 -5.36
CA ARG A 569 -3.87 23.99 -6.61
C ARG A 569 -3.66 22.49 -6.62
N GLU A 570 -2.62 22.01 -5.96
CA GLU A 570 -2.16 20.62 -6.05
C GLU A 570 -2.19 19.89 -4.70
N ASN A 571 -2.44 20.62 -3.59
CA ASN A 571 -2.39 20.08 -2.22
C ASN A 571 -1.03 19.39 -1.92
N GLU A 572 0.05 19.96 -2.46
CA GLU A 572 1.44 19.56 -2.26
C GLU A 572 2.30 20.76 -1.82
N TYR A 573 3.52 20.49 -1.33
CA TYR A 573 4.51 21.55 -1.16
C TYR A 573 5.03 22.03 -2.51
N GLY A 574 5.57 23.24 -2.54
CA GLY A 574 6.39 23.71 -3.64
C GLY A 574 7.65 22.85 -3.76
N LYS A 575 8.41 23.07 -4.84
CA LYS A 575 9.57 22.24 -5.14
C LYS A 575 10.78 23.08 -5.52
N ASN A 576 11.44 23.58 -4.49
CA ASN A 576 12.81 24.06 -4.55
C ASN A 576 13.78 22.89 -4.40
N GLU A 577 14.87 22.91 -5.14
CA GLU A 577 15.78 21.77 -5.23
C GLU A 577 17.25 22.17 -5.42
N MET A 578 18.12 21.20 -5.16
CA MET A 578 19.56 21.28 -5.39
C MET A 578 20.03 19.98 -6.05
N TRP A 579 20.86 20.11 -7.07
CA TRP A 579 21.51 18.98 -7.74
C TRP A 579 23.00 18.98 -7.45
N TYR A 580 23.48 17.89 -6.85
CA TYR A 580 24.90 17.60 -6.69
C TYR A 580 25.35 16.58 -7.73
N VAL A 581 26.23 17.00 -8.64
CA VAL A 581 26.70 16.14 -9.75
C VAL A 581 27.65 15.09 -9.22
N LEU A 582 27.28 13.82 -9.39
CA LEU A 582 28.07 12.69 -8.92
C LEU A 582 29.02 12.17 -10.00
N GLU A 583 28.49 12.04 -11.22
CA GLU A 583 29.19 11.59 -12.42
C GLU A 583 28.63 12.33 -13.63
N HIS A 584 29.48 12.63 -14.62
CA HIS A 584 29.05 13.17 -15.92
C HIS A 584 29.83 12.58 -17.10
N GLU A 585 29.20 12.53 -18.26
CA GLU A 585 29.85 12.23 -19.53
C GLU A 585 30.43 13.50 -20.17
N GLU A 586 31.42 13.33 -21.06
CA GLU A 586 32.03 14.47 -21.76
C GLU A 586 30.98 15.27 -22.55
N GLY A 587 30.92 16.57 -22.31
CA GLY A 587 29.95 17.47 -22.95
C GLY A 587 28.55 17.44 -22.31
N ALA A 588 28.32 16.65 -21.28
CA ALA A 588 27.07 16.64 -20.53
C ALA A 588 26.87 17.96 -19.75
N GLY A 589 25.61 18.26 -19.46
CA GLY A 589 25.22 19.54 -18.87
C GLY A 589 23.77 19.55 -18.44
N ILE A 590 23.33 20.69 -17.94
CA ILE A 590 21.94 20.94 -17.53
C ILE A 590 21.39 22.16 -18.24
N TYR A 591 20.09 22.16 -18.49
CA TYR A 591 19.34 23.37 -18.78
C TYR A 591 18.88 23.99 -17.47
N CYS A 592 19.22 25.26 -17.22
CA CYS A 592 18.78 25.96 -16.01
C CYS A 592 18.50 27.44 -16.30
N GLY A 593 17.19 27.75 -16.33
CA GLY A 593 16.56 29.02 -16.63
C GLY A 593 16.85 29.58 -18.03
N PHE A 594 16.47 30.83 -18.28
CA PHE A 594 16.59 31.48 -19.59
C PHE A 594 17.94 32.19 -19.79
N LYS A 595 18.42 32.23 -21.04
CA LYS A 595 19.66 32.94 -21.43
C LYS A 595 19.55 34.47 -21.28
N GLN A 596 18.32 35.00 -21.37
CA GLN A 596 17.99 36.41 -21.29
C GLN A 596 16.55 36.55 -20.79
N ASP A 597 16.12 37.76 -20.43
CA ASP A 597 14.73 38.02 -20.02
C ASP A 597 13.76 37.67 -21.16
N MET A 598 12.73 36.90 -20.83
CA MET A 598 11.67 36.46 -21.75
C MET A 598 10.34 37.11 -21.42
N THR A 599 9.39 37.03 -22.35
CA THR A 599 7.96 37.24 -22.08
C THR A 599 7.20 35.92 -22.21
N ARG A 600 6.01 35.87 -21.60
CA ARG A 600 5.11 34.71 -21.70
C ARG A 600 4.80 34.34 -23.15
N GLU A 601 4.58 35.32 -24.01
CA GLU A 601 4.26 35.12 -25.43
C GLU A 601 5.42 34.48 -26.18
N GLN A 602 6.66 34.92 -25.92
CA GLN A 602 7.87 34.35 -26.55
C GLN A 602 8.05 32.88 -26.19
N VAL A 603 7.84 32.53 -24.91
CA VAL A 603 7.93 31.15 -24.44
C VAL A 603 6.82 30.30 -25.06
N GLN A 604 5.59 30.82 -25.13
CA GLN A 604 4.45 30.12 -25.72
C GLN A 604 4.64 29.86 -27.23
N GLU A 605 5.18 30.82 -27.97
CA GLU A 605 5.55 30.64 -29.38
C GLU A 605 6.61 29.54 -29.54
N ALA A 606 7.66 29.58 -28.73
CA ALA A 606 8.75 28.59 -28.77
C ALA A 606 8.33 27.16 -28.36
N LEU A 607 7.29 27.03 -27.54
CA LEU A 607 6.69 25.73 -27.23
C LEU A 607 5.85 25.20 -28.40
N THR A 608 5.23 26.09 -29.17
CA THR A 608 4.37 25.74 -30.31
C THR A 608 5.19 25.29 -31.53
N ASP A 609 6.31 25.95 -31.79
CA ASP A 609 7.20 25.64 -32.93
C ASP A 609 8.33 24.64 -32.59
N GLY A 610 8.46 24.25 -31.32
CA GLY A 610 9.46 23.29 -30.84
C GLY A 610 10.86 23.88 -30.58
N SER A 611 11.01 25.21 -30.60
CA SER A 611 12.30 25.89 -30.44
C SER A 611 12.70 26.21 -28.99
N ILE A 612 11.92 25.78 -27.99
CA ILE A 612 12.11 26.11 -26.55
C ILE A 612 13.55 25.96 -26.04
N LEU A 613 14.27 24.90 -26.43
CA LEU A 613 15.66 24.67 -25.99
C LEU A 613 16.63 25.79 -26.39
N SER A 614 16.32 26.53 -27.46
CA SER A 614 17.14 27.66 -27.91
C SER A 614 17.11 28.83 -26.92
N LEU A 615 16.00 28.99 -26.18
CA LEU A 615 15.81 30.04 -25.18
C LEU A 615 16.50 29.71 -23.84
N LEU A 616 16.66 28.42 -23.55
CA LEU A 616 17.20 27.93 -22.28
C LEU A 616 18.71 28.09 -22.21
N ASN A 617 19.20 28.38 -21.01
CA ASN A 617 20.61 28.47 -20.68
C ASN A 617 21.18 27.06 -20.43
N TRP A 618 22.21 26.68 -21.19
CA TRP A 618 22.90 25.39 -21.06
C TRP A 618 24.17 25.58 -20.25
N ILE A 619 24.29 24.82 -19.17
CA ILE A 619 25.40 24.87 -18.23
C ILE A 619 26.13 23.52 -18.29
N PRO A 620 27.38 23.46 -18.81
CA PRO A 620 28.22 22.29 -18.67
C PRO A 620 28.44 21.96 -17.20
N VAL A 621 28.42 20.68 -16.86
CA VAL A 621 28.58 20.22 -15.47
C VAL A 621 29.94 19.60 -15.22
N GLU A 622 30.36 19.57 -13.96
CA GLU A 622 31.56 18.86 -13.48
C GLU A 622 31.21 18.07 -12.22
N ASP A 623 31.88 16.94 -12.02
CA ASP A 623 31.73 16.12 -10.81
C ASP A 623 32.01 16.94 -9.55
N GLY A 624 31.13 16.79 -8.56
CA GLY A 624 31.23 17.50 -7.30
C GLY A 624 30.82 18.97 -7.37
N LYS A 625 30.15 19.44 -8.43
CA LYS A 625 29.48 20.76 -8.44
C LYS A 625 28.03 20.64 -7.97
N ALA A 626 27.56 21.69 -7.29
CA ALA A 626 26.19 21.81 -6.82
C ALA A 626 25.47 22.96 -7.56
N TYR A 627 24.21 22.76 -7.90
CA TYR A 627 23.35 23.75 -8.56
C TYR A 627 22.06 23.89 -7.77
N TYR A 628 21.73 25.10 -7.34
CA TYR A 628 20.44 25.38 -6.69
C TYR A 628 19.43 25.86 -7.74
N ILE A 629 18.24 25.27 -7.69
CA ILE A 629 17.15 25.54 -8.62
C ILE A 629 15.93 26.00 -7.80
N PRO A 630 15.69 27.31 -7.74
CA PRO A 630 14.49 27.86 -7.12
C PRO A 630 13.22 27.42 -7.87
N ALA A 631 12.12 27.28 -7.14
CA ALA A 631 10.80 27.15 -7.74
C ALA A 631 10.53 28.30 -8.74
N GLY A 632 9.85 28.00 -9.83
CA GLY A 632 9.62 28.89 -10.98
C GLY A 632 10.72 28.84 -12.04
N THR A 633 11.90 28.31 -11.74
CA THR A 633 12.97 28.19 -12.74
C THR A 633 12.66 27.09 -13.75
N VAL A 634 12.66 27.38 -15.05
CA VAL A 634 12.59 26.34 -16.10
C VAL A 634 13.91 25.58 -16.19
N HIS A 635 13.89 24.25 -16.17
CA HIS A 635 15.12 23.44 -16.13
C HIS A 635 14.94 22.04 -16.71
N ALA A 636 16.07 21.36 -16.95
CA ALA A 636 16.14 19.93 -17.27
C ALA A 636 17.55 19.39 -17.02
N ILE A 637 17.65 18.16 -16.51
CA ILE A 637 18.91 17.41 -16.47
C ILE A 637 19.19 16.88 -17.88
N GLY A 638 20.36 17.21 -18.42
CA GLY A 638 20.79 16.72 -19.72
C GLY A 638 21.29 15.28 -19.67
N LYS A 639 21.35 14.66 -20.85
CA LYS A 639 21.90 13.32 -21.04
C LYS A 639 23.32 13.19 -20.49
N GLY A 640 23.61 12.04 -19.88
CA GLY A 640 24.91 11.62 -19.40
C GLY A 640 25.24 12.03 -17.97
N VAL A 641 24.30 12.66 -17.24
CA VAL A 641 24.52 13.19 -15.89
C VAL A 641 23.90 12.28 -14.83
N VAL A 642 24.67 11.98 -13.77
CA VAL A 642 24.16 11.37 -12.53
C VAL A 642 24.18 12.39 -11.42
N VAL A 643 23.07 12.60 -10.73
CA VAL A 643 22.97 13.59 -9.63
C VAL A 643 22.40 12.99 -8.35
N CYS A 644 22.82 13.56 -7.21
CA CYS A 644 22.10 13.50 -5.96
C CYS A 644 21.21 14.75 -5.86
N GLU A 645 19.90 14.57 -5.93
CA GLU A 645 18.90 15.64 -5.83
C GLU A 645 18.37 15.74 -4.40
N ILE A 646 18.41 16.95 -3.84
CA ILE A 646 17.78 17.27 -2.56
C ILE A 646 16.71 18.31 -2.85
N GLN A 647 15.49 18.03 -2.45
CA GLN A 647 14.34 18.89 -2.72
C GLN A 647 13.38 18.93 -1.54
N GLN A 648 12.46 19.89 -1.55
CA GLN A 648 11.24 19.80 -0.74
C GLN A 648 10.50 18.49 -1.07
N SER A 649 9.76 17.94 -0.11
CA SER A 649 8.97 16.72 -0.31
C SER A 649 7.73 16.98 -1.19
N SER A 650 7.95 17.07 -2.50
CA SER A 650 6.95 17.38 -3.53
C SER A 650 7.25 16.59 -4.81
N ASN A 651 6.20 16.15 -5.50
CA ASN A 651 6.33 15.53 -6.83
C ASN A 651 5.70 16.41 -7.93
N CYS A 652 5.26 17.61 -7.58
CA CYS A 652 4.62 18.55 -8.50
C CYS A 652 5.57 19.02 -9.60
N THR A 653 5.27 18.62 -10.85
CA THR A 653 6.12 18.88 -12.02
C THR A 653 5.27 19.31 -13.21
N TYR A 654 5.49 20.53 -13.71
CA TYR A 654 4.85 20.99 -14.94
C TYR A 654 5.79 20.84 -16.12
N ARG A 655 5.52 19.79 -16.89
CA ARG A 655 6.28 19.45 -18.10
C ARG A 655 5.91 20.39 -19.26
N LEU A 656 6.93 21.02 -19.85
CA LEU A 656 6.80 21.92 -21.00
C LEU A 656 7.11 21.22 -22.31
N TYR A 657 8.19 20.43 -22.34
CA TYR A 657 8.64 19.74 -23.54
C TYR A 657 9.32 18.41 -23.20
N ASP A 658 9.09 17.40 -24.03
CA ASP A 658 9.56 16.04 -23.79
C ASP A 658 10.25 15.37 -24.98
N TYR A 659 10.79 16.17 -25.90
CA TYR A 659 11.48 15.67 -27.09
C TYR A 659 10.60 14.77 -27.99
N ASP A 660 9.28 14.98 -27.95
CA ASP A 660 8.28 14.19 -28.67
C ASP A 660 8.42 12.68 -28.44
N ARG A 661 9.01 12.29 -27.30
CA ARG A 661 9.26 10.89 -26.97
C ARG A 661 7.95 10.15 -26.76
N THR A 662 7.98 8.90 -27.15
CA THR A 662 6.90 7.96 -26.90
C THR A 662 7.40 6.86 -25.98
N ASP A 663 6.51 6.34 -25.14
CA ASP A 663 6.75 5.09 -24.47
C ASP A 663 6.80 3.93 -25.48
N ARG A 664 7.08 2.71 -25.00
CA ARG A 664 7.15 1.52 -25.85
C ARG A 664 5.81 1.16 -26.53
N TYR A 665 4.71 1.80 -26.14
CA TYR A 665 3.37 1.62 -26.72
C TYR A 665 2.99 2.75 -27.69
N GLY A 666 3.87 3.73 -27.92
CA GLY A 666 3.62 4.86 -28.80
C GLY A 666 2.91 6.06 -28.14
N ASN A 667 2.67 6.02 -26.82
CA ASN A 667 2.00 7.13 -26.12
C ASN A 667 3.01 8.21 -25.72
N ARG A 668 2.64 9.48 -25.91
CA ARG A 668 3.42 10.64 -25.45
C ARG A 668 3.10 10.94 -23.99
N ARG A 669 4.08 11.44 -23.22
CA ARG A 669 3.83 11.89 -21.85
C ARG A 669 3.06 13.21 -21.86
N GLN A 670 2.21 13.39 -20.86
CA GLN A 670 1.43 14.61 -20.68
C GLN A 670 2.33 15.84 -20.50
N LEU A 671 1.93 16.93 -21.17
CA LEU A 671 2.47 18.28 -21.01
C LEU A 671 1.48 19.13 -20.21
N HIS A 672 2.00 20.09 -19.45
CA HIS A 672 1.25 20.94 -18.52
C HIS A 672 1.49 22.42 -18.85
N VAL A 673 1.40 22.77 -20.13
CA VAL A 673 1.87 24.06 -20.67
C VAL A 673 1.22 25.25 -19.96
N GLU A 674 -0.10 25.24 -19.77
CA GLU A 674 -0.80 26.36 -19.13
C GLU A 674 -0.35 26.57 -17.68
N LYS A 675 -0.33 25.52 -16.86
CA LYS A 675 0.16 25.56 -15.47
C LYS A 675 1.63 25.98 -15.41
N ALA A 676 2.46 25.47 -16.32
CA ALA A 676 3.86 25.83 -16.40
C ALA A 676 4.06 27.34 -16.64
N LEU A 677 3.31 27.93 -17.58
CA LEU A 677 3.38 29.36 -17.89
C LEU A 677 2.90 30.27 -16.75
N GLU A 678 2.07 29.77 -15.83
CA GLU A 678 1.60 30.53 -14.67
C GLU A 678 2.65 30.67 -13.56
N VAL A 679 3.51 29.67 -13.40
CA VAL A 679 4.47 29.62 -12.28
C VAL A 679 5.90 29.95 -12.68
N MET A 680 6.16 30.07 -13.98
CA MET A 680 7.50 30.28 -14.52
C MET A 680 8.04 31.67 -14.22
N ASP A 681 9.31 31.71 -13.80
CA ASP A 681 10.11 32.93 -13.78
C ASP A 681 10.68 33.18 -15.19
N TYR A 682 10.36 34.34 -15.74
CA TYR A 682 10.74 34.76 -17.08
C TYR A 682 12.03 35.58 -17.10
N HIS A 683 12.61 35.88 -15.95
CA HIS A 683 13.87 36.61 -15.88
C HIS A 683 15.06 35.74 -16.32
N ARG A 684 16.10 36.41 -16.83
CA ARG A 684 17.38 35.77 -17.11
C ARG A 684 17.88 35.04 -15.86
N TYR A 685 18.29 33.80 -16.03
CA TYR A 685 18.86 33.04 -14.93
C TYR A 685 20.23 33.58 -14.54
N GLU A 686 20.37 33.87 -13.25
CA GLU A 686 21.66 34.12 -12.62
C GLU A 686 21.92 32.99 -11.62
N LEU A 687 23.05 32.29 -11.81
CA LEU A 687 23.43 31.22 -10.89
C LEU A 687 23.61 31.82 -9.48
N PRO A 688 22.83 31.40 -8.48
CA PRO A 688 22.97 31.92 -7.13
C PRO A 688 24.39 31.66 -6.62
N GLN A 689 25.13 32.71 -6.29
CA GLN A 689 26.45 32.57 -5.70
C GLN A 689 26.31 32.31 -4.19
N PHE A 690 26.55 31.07 -3.78
CA PHE A 690 26.76 30.75 -2.39
C PHE A 690 28.23 31.04 -2.04
N GLN A 691 28.49 31.58 -0.85
CA GLN A 691 29.85 31.57 -0.32
C GLN A 691 30.17 30.11 0.02
N ASP A 692 31.03 29.47 -0.77
CA ASP A 692 31.53 28.12 -0.49
C ASP A 692 32.28 28.13 0.86
N GLU A 693 31.56 27.87 1.94
CA GLU A 693 32.14 27.63 3.25
C GLU A 693 32.79 26.23 3.23
N THR A 694 34.09 26.20 2.97
CA THR A 694 34.90 24.97 3.01
C THR A 694 35.73 24.94 4.29
N VAL A 695 35.55 23.88 5.07
CA VAL A 695 36.35 23.59 6.26
C VAL A 695 37.22 22.37 5.97
N VAL A 696 38.53 22.58 5.93
CA VAL A 696 39.52 21.50 5.76
C VAL A 696 40.07 21.11 7.14
N LYS A 697 40.03 19.81 7.43
CA LYS A 697 40.65 19.18 8.61
C LYS A 697 41.60 18.06 8.13
N ASP A 698 42.44 17.57 9.04
CA ASP A 698 43.43 16.52 8.72
C ASP A 698 42.79 15.23 8.19
N THR A 699 41.59 14.90 8.67
CA THR A 699 40.91 13.62 8.38
C THR A 699 39.66 13.77 7.51
N TYR A 700 39.22 15.00 7.22
CA TYR A 700 38.08 15.25 6.34
C TYR A 700 38.03 16.68 5.80
N THR A 701 37.36 16.87 4.66
CA THR A 701 36.96 18.18 4.13
C THR A 701 35.45 18.28 4.12
N CYS A 702 34.91 19.36 4.68
CA CYS A 702 33.48 19.69 4.67
C CYS A 702 33.23 20.90 3.77
N ARG A 703 32.26 20.81 2.86
CA ARG A 703 31.84 21.91 1.99
C ARG A 703 30.33 22.06 2.03
N ILE A 704 29.85 23.24 2.37
CA ILE A 704 28.42 23.57 2.21
C ILE A 704 28.10 23.63 0.71
N LEU A 705 27.14 22.82 0.28
CA LEU A 705 26.72 22.71 -1.12
C LEU A 705 25.59 23.67 -1.46
N SER A 706 24.65 23.85 -0.54
CA SER A 706 23.53 24.79 -0.68
C SER A 706 22.89 25.06 0.68
N ARG A 707 22.32 26.24 0.83
CA ARG A 707 21.55 26.68 2.01
C ARG A 707 20.37 27.51 1.54
N CYS A 708 19.17 27.09 1.88
CA CYS A 708 17.94 27.84 1.64
C CYS A 708 17.05 27.83 2.87
N LYS A 709 15.86 28.46 2.80
CA LYS A 709 14.91 28.47 3.92
C LYS A 709 14.32 27.09 4.26
N TYR A 710 14.50 26.10 3.38
CA TYR A 710 13.92 24.75 3.52
C TYR A 710 14.92 23.71 3.99
N PHE A 711 16.19 23.80 3.56
CA PHE A 711 17.23 22.84 3.90
C PHE A 711 18.63 23.42 3.71
N GLU A 712 19.60 22.81 4.38
CA GLU A 712 21.03 22.97 4.17
C GLU A 712 21.64 21.61 3.81
N CYS A 713 22.57 21.62 2.86
CA CYS A 713 23.28 20.43 2.40
C CYS A 713 24.79 20.65 2.48
N ALA A 714 25.52 19.64 2.95
CA ALA A 714 26.98 19.65 3.01
C ALA A 714 27.55 18.33 2.49
N SER A 715 28.69 18.39 1.78
CA SER A 715 29.51 17.23 1.46
C SER A 715 30.62 17.08 2.50
N TYR A 716 30.80 15.87 3.01
CA TYR A 716 31.90 15.45 3.87
C TYR A 716 32.75 14.41 3.14
N GLN A 717 33.93 14.81 2.69
CA GLN A 717 34.95 13.92 2.14
C GLN A 717 35.86 13.47 3.27
N ILE A 718 35.81 12.20 3.65
CA ILE A 718 36.42 11.64 4.86
C ILE A 718 37.52 10.66 4.43
N HIS A 719 38.72 10.80 5.00
CA HIS A 719 39.87 9.91 4.80
C HIS A 719 40.47 9.49 6.15
N GLY A 720 39.61 8.98 7.05
CA GLY A 720 39.95 8.74 8.44
C GLY A 720 38.71 8.78 9.31
N THR A 721 38.63 9.75 10.22
CA THR A 721 37.48 9.96 11.11
C THR A 721 36.95 11.38 11.01
N ALA A 722 35.62 11.55 10.93
CA ALA A 722 34.94 12.84 10.99
C ALA A 722 33.88 12.84 12.10
N GLU A 723 33.74 13.97 12.77
CA GLU A 723 32.58 14.26 13.61
C GLU A 723 31.57 15.05 12.79
N LEU A 724 30.46 14.41 12.43
CA LEU A 724 29.35 15.06 11.76
C LEU A 724 28.44 15.70 12.81
N PRO A 725 27.88 16.89 12.52
CA PRO A 725 26.92 17.52 13.40
C PRO A 725 25.66 16.64 13.55
N ALA A 726 25.06 16.73 14.73
CA ALA A 726 23.69 16.30 14.95
C ALA A 726 22.94 17.48 15.54
N TYR A 727 21.70 17.64 15.11
CA TYR A 727 20.90 18.83 15.38
C TYR A 727 19.82 18.47 16.40
N SER A 728 19.69 19.24 17.48
CA SER A 728 18.58 19.05 18.42
C SER A 728 17.27 19.65 17.89
N ASP A 729 17.36 20.54 16.92
CA ASP A 729 16.25 21.26 16.28
C ASP A 729 15.81 20.65 14.95
N SER A 730 16.56 19.67 14.42
CA SER A 730 16.37 19.09 13.09
C SER A 730 16.82 17.63 13.06
N PHE A 731 16.29 16.82 12.15
CA PHE A 731 16.84 15.49 11.84
C PHE A 731 18.07 15.63 10.93
N SER A 732 18.72 14.52 10.60
CA SER A 732 19.73 14.50 9.54
C SER A 732 19.49 13.36 8.56
N SER A 733 19.62 13.65 7.28
CA SER A 733 19.70 12.68 6.19
C SER A 733 21.18 12.50 5.82
N LEU A 734 21.64 11.26 5.70
CA LEU A 734 22.98 10.95 5.21
C LEU A 734 22.87 10.07 3.97
N VAL A 735 23.58 10.42 2.89
CA VAL A 735 23.72 9.58 1.69
C VAL A 735 25.19 9.37 1.39
N CYS A 736 25.64 8.12 1.31
CA CYS A 736 27.00 7.80 0.89
C CYS A 736 27.08 7.81 -0.64
N VAL A 737 27.84 8.75 -1.19
CA VAL A 737 27.96 8.93 -2.64
C VAL A 737 29.27 8.41 -3.21
N LYS A 738 30.28 8.16 -2.35
CA LYS A 738 31.54 7.49 -2.71
C LYS A 738 32.09 6.69 -1.54
N GLY A 739 32.79 5.60 -1.84
CA GLY A 739 33.57 4.84 -0.86
C GLY A 739 32.73 4.03 0.13
N SER A 740 33.28 3.80 1.33
CA SER A 740 32.61 3.04 2.39
C SER A 740 33.14 3.40 3.77
N GLY A 741 32.39 3.07 4.81
CA GLY A 741 32.77 3.39 6.18
C GLY A 741 31.85 2.79 7.24
N THR A 742 31.96 3.33 8.46
CA THR A 742 31.12 2.97 9.61
C THR A 742 30.68 4.22 10.35
N LEU A 743 29.37 4.32 10.61
CA LEU A 743 28.77 5.32 11.50
C LEU A 743 28.76 4.81 12.94
N TYR A 744 29.00 5.71 13.88
CA TYR A 744 28.94 5.46 15.32
C TYR A 744 28.15 6.58 16.00
N LYS A 745 27.24 6.20 16.90
CA LYS A 745 26.50 7.11 17.75
C LYS A 745 26.00 6.32 18.95
N GLN A 746 26.26 6.82 20.16
CA GLN A 746 26.02 6.08 21.40
C GLN A 746 26.78 4.73 21.37
N ASP A 747 26.14 3.63 21.80
CA ASP A 747 26.72 2.28 21.80
C ASP A 747 26.50 1.53 20.47
N GLU A 748 25.86 2.17 19.49
CA GLU A 748 25.51 1.57 18.21
C GLU A 748 26.57 1.87 17.14
N LYS A 749 26.72 0.94 16.20
CA LYS A 749 27.51 1.15 14.97
C LYS A 749 26.83 0.57 13.73
N MET A 750 27.04 1.19 12.58
CA MET A 750 26.44 0.75 11.31
C MET A 750 27.41 0.90 10.15
N GLN A 751 27.67 -0.19 9.42
CA GLN A 751 28.48 -0.17 8.21
C GLN A 751 27.68 0.37 7.03
N PHE A 752 28.37 1.06 6.12
CA PHE A 752 27.77 1.60 4.91
C PHE A 752 28.76 1.56 3.74
N SER A 753 28.20 1.52 2.53
CA SER A 753 28.93 1.68 1.27
C SER A 753 28.23 2.70 0.39
N VAL A 754 28.88 3.08 -0.72
CA VAL A 754 28.28 3.89 -1.78
C VAL A 754 26.85 3.44 -2.11
N GLY A 755 25.96 4.41 -2.25
CA GLY A 755 24.52 4.21 -2.41
C GLY A 755 23.74 4.12 -1.11
N ASP A 756 24.33 3.77 0.04
CA ASP A 756 23.55 3.65 1.27
C ASP A 756 23.05 5.02 1.79
N SER A 757 21.83 5.03 2.31
CA SER A 757 21.17 6.20 2.88
C SER A 757 20.60 5.94 4.28
N PHE A 758 20.59 6.99 5.11
CA PHE A 758 20.23 6.90 6.53
C PHE A 758 19.38 8.09 6.96
N PHE A 759 18.36 7.81 7.77
CA PHE A 759 17.66 8.78 8.59
C PHE A 759 18.25 8.78 10.01
N VAL A 760 18.55 9.97 10.53
CA VAL A 760 19.07 10.18 11.88
C VAL A 760 18.11 11.09 12.65
N PRO A 761 17.46 10.61 13.73
CA PRO A 761 16.61 11.45 14.57
C PRO A 761 17.38 12.61 15.20
N CYS A 762 16.66 13.69 15.53
CA CYS A 762 17.26 14.87 16.16
C CYS A 762 17.93 14.52 17.49
N SER A 763 19.13 15.05 17.73
CA SER A 763 19.88 14.84 18.96
C SER A 763 20.98 15.89 19.12
N GLY A 764 21.38 16.19 20.35
CA GLY A 764 22.58 16.99 20.61
C GLY A 764 23.91 16.23 20.53
N GLU A 765 23.87 14.91 20.33
CA GLU A 765 25.06 14.04 20.30
C GLU A 765 25.58 13.86 18.87
N LYS A 766 26.84 14.26 18.63
CA LYS A 766 27.49 14.16 17.32
C LYS A 766 27.54 12.73 16.80
N ILE A 767 27.57 12.60 15.48
CA ILE A 767 27.74 11.33 14.78
C ILE A 767 29.22 11.19 14.41
N ARG A 768 29.85 10.07 14.72
CA ARG A 768 31.21 9.79 14.27
C ARG A 768 31.15 8.91 13.02
N ALA A 769 31.78 9.35 11.94
CA ALA A 769 31.94 8.57 10.71
C ALA A 769 33.41 8.22 10.53
N GLU A 770 33.70 6.97 10.18
CA GLU A 770 35.07 6.48 9.99
C GLU A 770 35.18 5.69 8.69
N GLY A 771 36.18 5.99 7.85
CA GLY A 771 36.41 5.32 6.57
C GLY A 771 37.06 6.23 5.53
N ASP A 772 36.98 5.77 4.28
CA ASP A 772 37.39 6.52 3.09
C ASP A 772 36.16 6.67 2.19
N CYS A 773 35.46 7.80 2.31
CA CYS A 773 34.13 7.99 1.73
C CYS A 773 33.74 9.46 1.55
N GLU A 774 32.69 9.69 0.77
CA GLU A 774 31.99 10.97 0.68
C GLU A 774 30.54 10.81 1.13
N LEU A 775 30.12 11.61 2.11
CA LEU A 775 28.75 11.66 2.64
C LEU A 775 28.10 13.00 2.31
N ILE A 776 26.87 12.97 1.80
CA ILE A 776 26.00 14.14 1.69
C ILE A 776 25.11 14.18 2.93
N LEU A 777 25.27 15.23 3.74
CA LEU A 777 24.45 15.49 4.92
C LEU A 777 23.43 16.57 4.58
N THR A 778 22.16 16.30 4.86
CA THR A 778 21.07 17.27 4.74
C THR A 778 20.31 17.41 6.05
N HIS A 779 19.99 18.64 6.43
CA HIS A 779 19.10 18.96 7.54
C HIS A 779 18.21 20.17 7.19
N ILE A 780 17.19 20.43 8.01
CA ILE A 780 16.35 21.65 7.94
C ILE A 780 16.75 22.69 8.99
#